data_AF-A0A924SD53-F1
#
_entry.id   AF-A0A924SD53-F1
#
_cell.length_a   1.000
_cell.length_b   1.000
_cell.length_c   1.000
_cell.angle_alpha   90.00
_cell.angle_beta   90.00
_cell.angle_gamma   90.00
#
_symmetry.space_group_name_H-M   'P 1'
#
loop_
_entity.id
_entity.type
_entity.pdbx_description
1 polymer ?
#
loop_
_entity_poly.entity_id
_entity_poly.type
_entity_poly.pdbx_seq_one_letter_code
_entity_poly.pdbx_strand_id
1 'polypeptide(L)'
;MRRLALLLLVPSFASAQLARDTATVRDRLRLYYVGYPIGWEQYELSRDGAGGYRYTSDFDYTDRGRRTHLVAAARLSGDFSPQRLEISRVTDTSRTVETLVDVTGQRAHVLSRGRQADVALPKVIVAIGGATPVSQHLLLLRYWASHGRPRSLAAVPGGPTNTITITLRGRDTLDVAGRRAVLDRYAVDGVTWGVESVWLDQSGRLAALTTTGGGLTLDAVREDLEPQLATLMASGTRDRMTDLARMTRTVTPLASGSVALVGATLIDGTGAPPVPDATVVVRNGAIVAAGERATTMIPRGARRIDVGGRTIMPGLWDMHTHVMQMEWAPVYLAAGVTTVRDMGNNLYFIVPFRDAVTAHRTLGPRTLVAGLVDGGGPNAFGAINATTPEEGRAVVRRYHDLGFEQIKLYDLVAPAVVGAIITEAHRLGMSVTGHVPRALGLLASVDSGMDQIAHLPIRGDTASDSVKAQIASLRRHGTVVDPTAAWGELLQHSTAEPVSALIPGVVNLPPILAQRVNAMGIATVDTATAHARMRRTLGALHALHAAGVPLVAGTDEGVPGLSVYREVELYVAAGIPPMEALRAATAVPAKVMGLDRTLGTIEVGKRADLIVLDQNPLEDIRNLQHVRLVMKDGVLYRSDDLWRAAGFKTPAVAPVAPQPSADLVLLHGTILTVDPGDHVAQAVAISGNRIVAVGSDATIAKFIGPRTRRIDLHGLAVTPGLIDAHAHFSTGGADRLYLLDVSYPGAKTVGDVARLLRNRVAKTRPGTFISGRGWDDGKLAERRLLVARDLDVASPANPVYLVHTTGHFGVANSAALALAHVTRETPDPPNGTIDRYPDGTPTGVLKESAQELVRRLIPSRTAAQVEAGMRDLAKGFNAEGMTSVKDPTVTSSTWASYAKVLAEGALTVRVFALWLGGRTEAAAQQLISERSAMSRPYVSTGDDRLVSGGVKLYIDGSGGARTAWLYDDWNKDYTSVDAGNRGYPASNPDTVRHLIRLFHDAGMHVSVHAIGDRGIDWVVDSYAEAMRANPMQGLRHGIIHANIPSDHAIDVMAMLQRDHDAGYPEPSASFTWWLGDAYASNFGPVRSLRLNPFRTFLSKGVLWANGSDFPVTPFAARYGIWSAVAREPLLGAYAKDPFGRGEAIDVRAALRAATMGAAHQLFLEKKVGSIEVGKYADLAVWDRNVYVVPTDQLRAMQCQMTIFNGKVVYRAPRSAVHVTD
;
A
#
# COMPACT_ATOMS: atom_id res chain seq x y z
N MET A 1 -66.48 12.40 42.14
CA MET A 1 -66.95 11.37 43.10
C MET A 1 -65.82 10.40 43.38
N ARG A 2 -65.67 10.03 44.66
CA ARG A 2 -64.58 9.27 45.28
C ARG A 2 -64.59 7.78 44.90
N ARG A 3 -63.45 7.10 45.18
CA ARG A 3 -63.15 5.65 45.28
C ARG A 3 -62.52 5.07 43.99
N LEU A 4 -61.39 4.37 43.96
CA LEU A 4 -60.58 3.72 44.99
C LEU A 4 -59.12 3.65 44.46
N ALA A 5 -58.15 4.19 45.20
CA ALA A 5 -56.72 3.98 44.96
C ALA A 5 -56.20 3.14 46.13
N LEU A 6 -55.96 1.86 45.89
CA LEU A 6 -55.24 0.96 46.80
C LEU A 6 -54.60 -0.14 45.95
N LEU A 7 -53.36 -0.52 46.30
CA LEU A 7 -52.42 -1.46 45.64
C LEU A 7 -51.59 -0.81 44.50
N LEU A 8 -50.27 -0.61 44.57
CA LEU A 8 -49.19 -1.23 45.34
C LEU A 8 -48.12 -0.20 45.71
N LEU A 9 -48.09 0.24 46.97
CA LEU A 9 -46.90 0.79 47.61
C LEU A 9 -46.22 -0.38 48.32
N VAL A 10 -45.22 -0.98 47.68
CA VAL A 10 -44.20 -1.78 48.37
C VAL A 10 -42.93 -0.95 48.41
N PRO A 11 -42.70 -0.11 49.42
CA PRO A 11 -41.35 0.28 49.76
C PRO A 11 -40.66 -0.93 50.41
N SER A 12 -39.83 -1.62 49.62
CA SER A 12 -38.40 -1.60 49.90
C SER A 12 -37.88 -2.25 51.21
N PHE A 13 -38.42 -3.37 51.71
CA PHE A 13 -37.73 -4.13 52.78
C PHE A 13 -36.29 -4.53 52.40
N ALA A 14 -36.08 -4.98 51.15
CA ALA A 14 -34.75 -5.30 50.61
C ALA A 14 -33.83 -4.06 50.44
N SER A 15 -34.42 -2.86 50.36
CA SER A 15 -33.68 -1.62 50.05
C SER A 15 -33.10 -0.96 51.29
N ALA A 16 -33.75 -1.11 52.44
CA ALA A 16 -33.18 -0.70 53.71
C ALA A 16 -32.04 -1.64 54.13
N GLN A 17 -32.09 -2.92 53.76
CA GLN A 17 -31.11 -3.92 54.19
C GLN A 17 -29.75 -3.79 53.46
N LEU A 18 -29.75 -3.44 52.17
CA LEU A 18 -28.53 -3.19 51.40
C LEU A 18 -27.74 -1.96 51.89
N ALA A 19 -28.44 -0.96 52.43
CA ALA A 19 -27.85 0.25 53.02
C ALA A 19 -27.58 0.14 54.52
N ARG A 20 -27.98 -0.97 55.17
CA ARG A 20 -27.87 -1.17 56.62
C ARG A 20 -26.56 -1.82 57.03
N ASP A 21 -26.25 -1.57 58.29
CA ASP A 21 -25.14 -2.12 59.05
C ASP A 21 -25.24 -3.65 59.16
N THR A 22 -24.60 -4.37 58.25
CA THR A 22 -24.52 -5.83 58.29
C THR A 22 -23.15 -6.20 58.85
N ALA A 23 -23.12 -7.13 59.81
CA ALA A 23 -21.93 -7.74 60.37
C ALA A 23 -20.80 -8.01 59.36
N THR A 24 -19.57 -8.16 59.86
CA THR A 24 -18.39 -8.54 59.07
C THR A 24 -18.73 -9.61 58.03
N VAL A 25 -18.58 -9.26 56.75
CA VAL A 25 -18.77 -10.18 55.62
C VAL A 25 -17.43 -10.79 55.30
N ARG A 26 -17.35 -12.12 55.31
CA ARG A 26 -16.20 -12.90 54.84
C ARG A 26 -16.70 -13.94 53.87
N ASP A 27 -16.25 -13.87 52.63
CA ASP A 27 -16.77 -14.68 51.55
C ASP A 27 -15.67 -15.10 50.58
N ARG A 28 -15.93 -16.22 49.91
CA ARG A 28 -15.06 -16.80 48.90
C ARG A 28 -15.84 -17.03 47.61
N LEU A 29 -15.29 -16.56 46.51
CA LEU A 29 -15.87 -16.61 45.17
C LEU A 29 -14.99 -17.49 44.27
N ARG A 30 -15.59 -18.48 43.61
CA ARG A 30 -14.94 -19.26 42.55
C ARG A 30 -14.92 -18.44 41.26
N LEU A 31 -13.76 -18.39 40.61
CA LEU A 31 -13.56 -17.65 39.36
C LEU A 31 -13.57 -18.59 38.16
N TYR A 32 -14.26 -18.19 37.08
CA TYR A 32 -14.35 -18.94 35.83
C TYR A 32 -14.01 -18.07 34.63
N TYR A 33 -13.25 -18.61 33.69
CA TYR A 33 -12.92 -17.96 32.42
C TYR A 33 -13.39 -18.84 31.26
N VAL A 34 -14.29 -18.33 30.43
CA VAL A 34 -15.00 -19.14 29.41
C VAL A 34 -15.61 -20.41 30.02
N GLY A 35 -16.19 -20.26 31.22
CA GLY A 35 -16.77 -21.36 32.02
C GLY A 35 -15.74 -22.36 32.61
N TYR A 36 -14.43 -22.17 32.42
CA TYR A 36 -13.40 -22.99 33.03
C TYR A 36 -12.99 -22.44 34.40
N PRO A 37 -12.95 -23.25 35.48
CA PRO A 37 -12.55 -22.75 36.79
C PRO A 37 -11.05 -22.40 36.82
N ILE A 38 -10.72 -21.15 37.12
CA ILE A 38 -9.35 -20.62 37.06
C ILE A 38 -8.76 -20.25 38.42
N GLY A 39 -9.57 -20.06 39.45
CA GLY A 39 -9.06 -19.56 40.73
C GLY A 39 -10.12 -19.20 41.73
N TRP A 40 -9.74 -18.34 42.68
CA TRP A 40 -10.60 -17.88 43.75
C TRP A 40 -10.37 -16.40 44.05
N GLU A 41 -11.42 -15.75 44.53
CA GLU A 41 -11.31 -14.48 45.27
C GLU A 41 -11.82 -14.69 46.69
N GLN A 42 -11.03 -14.30 47.68
CA GLN A 42 -11.45 -14.22 49.08
C GLN A 42 -11.52 -12.76 49.48
N TYR A 43 -12.63 -12.33 50.09
CA TYR A 43 -12.76 -10.94 50.52
C TYR A 43 -13.38 -10.82 51.90
N GLU A 44 -13.03 -9.73 52.58
CA GLU A 44 -13.59 -9.31 53.85
C GLU A 44 -14.05 -7.85 53.78
N LEU A 45 -15.24 -7.57 54.31
CA LEU A 45 -15.74 -6.21 54.58
C LEU A 45 -16.16 -6.15 56.04
N SER A 46 -15.46 -5.36 56.85
CA SER A 46 -15.68 -5.23 58.29
C SER A 46 -15.71 -3.76 58.72
N ARG A 47 -16.29 -3.47 59.89
CA ARG A 47 -16.26 -2.13 60.48
C ARG A 47 -14.83 -1.77 60.90
N ASP A 48 -14.45 -0.51 60.71
CA ASP A 48 -13.25 0.03 61.34
C ASP A 48 -13.57 0.64 62.72
N GLY A 49 -12.52 0.84 63.54
CA GLY A 49 -12.65 1.45 64.87
C GLY A 49 -13.04 2.93 64.86
N ALA A 50 -13.22 3.55 63.69
CA ALA A 50 -13.56 4.95 63.49
C ALA A 50 -14.99 5.16 62.94
N GLY A 51 -15.81 4.10 62.89
CA GLY A 51 -17.20 4.15 62.41
C GLY A 51 -17.38 4.03 60.90
N GLY A 52 -16.29 3.78 60.17
CA GLY A 52 -16.27 3.44 58.74
C GLY A 52 -16.17 1.93 58.48
N TYR A 53 -15.71 1.57 57.29
CA TYR A 53 -15.49 0.19 56.87
C TYR A 53 -14.09 -0.02 56.28
N ARG A 54 -13.55 -1.21 56.55
CA ARG A 54 -12.35 -1.75 55.93
C ARG A 54 -12.73 -2.89 55.00
N TYR A 55 -12.21 -2.84 53.77
CA TYR A 55 -12.33 -3.90 52.79
C TYR A 55 -10.95 -4.46 52.46
N THR A 56 -10.86 -5.79 52.32
CA THR A 56 -9.69 -6.48 51.78
C THR A 56 -10.14 -7.58 50.83
N SER A 57 -9.41 -7.79 49.75
CA SER A 57 -9.63 -8.89 48.79
C SER A 57 -8.29 -9.49 48.37
N ASP A 58 -8.26 -10.81 48.28
CA ASP A 58 -7.20 -11.63 47.72
C ASP A 58 -7.77 -12.37 46.50
N PHE A 59 -7.39 -11.91 45.31
CA PHE A 59 -7.87 -12.39 44.02
C PHE A 59 -6.73 -13.14 43.31
N ASP A 60 -6.81 -14.46 43.29
CA ASP A 60 -5.74 -15.34 42.80
C ASP A 60 -6.28 -16.38 41.84
N TYR A 61 -5.81 -16.33 40.59
CA TYR A 61 -6.18 -17.28 39.56
C TYR A 61 -5.03 -17.62 38.63
N THR A 62 -5.15 -18.75 37.94
CA THR A 62 -4.24 -19.19 36.89
C THR A 62 -5.03 -19.40 35.60
N ASP A 63 -4.60 -18.77 34.51
CA ASP A 63 -5.12 -18.98 33.15
C ASP A 63 -3.98 -19.49 32.26
N ARG A 64 -4.16 -20.67 31.66
CA ARG A 64 -3.20 -21.31 30.73
C ARG A 64 -1.75 -21.29 31.27
N GLY A 65 -1.59 -21.54 32.57
CA GLY A 65 -0.30 -21.58 33.26
C GLY A 65 0.25 -20.21 33.72
N ARG A 66 -0.45 -19.11 33.42
CA ARG A 66 -0.10 -17.77 33.89
C ARG A 66 -0.91 -17.41 35.13
N ARG A 67 -0.24 -17.30 36.28
CA ARG A 67 -0.84 -16.84 37.54
C ARG A 67 -1.03 -15.32 37.51
N THR A 68 -2.20 -14.87 37.93
CA THR A 68 -2.49 -13.47 38.26
C THR A 68 -2.96 -13.42 39.71
N HIS A 69 -2.16 -12.76 40.54
CA HIS A 69 -2.47 -12.54 41.95
C HIS A 69 -2.58 -11.03 42.22
N LEU A 70 -3.78 -10.59 42.62
CA LEU A 70 -4.09 -9.22 42.97
C LEU A 70 -4.57 -9.17 44.42
N VAL A 71 -4.06 -8.23 45.20
CA VAL A 71 -4.62 -7.91 46.51
C VAL A 71 -5.21 -6.51 46.47
N ALA A 72 -6.42 -6.35 46.99
CA ALA A 72 -7.07 -5.05 47.10
C ALA A 72 -7.38 -4.71 48.55
N ALA A 73 -7.30 -3.43 48.89
CA ALA A 73 -7.71 -2.91 50.18
C ALA A 73 -8.42 -1.56 50.01
N ALA A 74 -9.49 -1.33 50.77
CA ALA A 74 -10.18 -0.04 50.77
C ALA A 74 -10.58 0.40 52.18
N ARG A 75 -10.63 1.72 52.37
CA ARG A 75 -11.22 2.39 53.54
C ARG A 75 -12.40 3.23 53.07
N LEU A 76 -13.53 3.09 53.74
CA LEU A 76 -14.79 3.74 53.41
C LEU A 76 -15.37 4.41 54.66
N SER A 77 -16.11 5.50 54.52
CA SER A 77 -16.90 6.09 55.63
C SER A 77 -18.13 5.23 55.96
N GLY A 78 -18.87 5.59 57.01
CA GLY A 78 -20.05 4.85 57.48
C GLY A 78 -21.21 4.77 56.46
N ASP A 79 -21.24 5.66 55.48
CA ASP A 79 -22.14 5.63 54.32
C ASP A 79 -21.52 4.96 53.08
N PHE A 80 -20.40 4.26 53.24
CA PHE A 80 -19.60 3.63 52.19
C PHE A 80 -18.88 4.59 51.23
N SER A 81 -18.84 5.90 51.49
CA SER A 81 -18.07 6.82 50.64
C SER A 81 -16.57 6.45 50.63
N PRO A 82 -15.92 6.42 49.45
CA PRO A 82 -14.54 5.99 49.36
C PRO A 82 -13.59 7.01 50.01
N GLN A 83 -12.75 6.54 50.91
CA GLN A 83 -11.63 7.32 51.46
C GLN A 83 -10.32 6.88 50.81
N ARG A 84 -10.12 5.58 50.61
CA ARG A 84 -8.97 5.03 49.90
C ARG A 84 -9.31 3.71 49.23
N LEU A 85 -8.79 3.47 48.04
CA LEU A 85 -8.75 2.17 47.36
C LEU A 85 -7.33 1.92 46.87
N GLU A 86 -6.78 0.74 47.15
CA GLU A 86 -5.49 0.29 46.65
C GLU A 86 -5.65 -1.11 46.07
N ILE A 87 -5.16 -1.33 44.85
CA ILE A 87 -5.07 -2.64 44.20
C ILE A 87 -3.62 -2.85 43.82
N SER A 88 -3.03 -3.93 44.33
CA SER A 88 -1.63 -4.31 44.08
C SER A 88 -1.56 -5.65 43.37
N ARG A 89 -0.71 -5.74 42.35
CA ARG A 89 -0.27 -7.02 41.80
C ARG A 89 0.80 -7.61 42.70
N VAL A 90 0.62 -8.87 43.05
CA VAL A 90 1.56 -9.65 43.86
C VAL A 90 2.19 -10.71 42.98
N THR A 91 3.50 -10.87 43.13
CA THR A 91 4.29 -11.96 42.59
C THR A 91 5.08 -12.56 43.75
N ASP A 92 5.78 -13.67 43.51
CA ASP A 92 6.58 -14.31 44.56
C ASP A 92 7.72 -13.40 45.08
N THR A 93 8.12 -12.38 44.30
CA THR A 93 9.27 -11.52 44.60
C THR A 93 8.94 -10.03 44.72
N SER A 94 7.72 -9.59 44.38
CA SER A 94 7.37 -8.16 44.38
C SER A 94 5.88 -7.91 44.59
N ARG A 95 5.58 -6.74 45.16
CA ARG A 95 4.24 -6.15 45.23
C ARG A 95 4.26 -4.80 44.53
N THR A 96 3.46 -4.65 43.47
CA THR A 96 3.38 -3.43 42.67
C THR A 96 1.97 -2.85 42.76
N VAL A 97 1.83 -1.59 43.17
CA VAL A 97 0.53 -0.91 43.20
C VAL A 97 0.08 -0.59 41.77
N GLU A 98 -1.02 -1.20 41.33
CA GLU A 98 -1.58 -0.98 39.99
C GLU A 98 -2.58 0.16 39.96
N THR A 99 -3.38 0.27 41.02
CA THR A 99 -4.37 1.33 41.20
C THR A 99 -4.33 1.83 42.65
N LEU A 100 -4.25 3.14 42.82
CA LEU A 100 -4.46 3.84 44.08
C LEU A 100 -5.46 4.96 43.83
N VAL A 101 -6.44 5.10 44.72
CA VAL A 101 -7.30 6.27 44.82
C VAL A 101 -7.26 6.69 46.28
N ASP A 102 -6.77 7.89 46.57
CA ASP A 102 -6.75 8.46 47.93
C ASP A 102 -7.55 9.76 47.94
N VAL A 103 -8.68 9.76 48.64
CA VAL A 103 -9.68 10.85 48.61
C VAL A 103 -9.44 11.81 49.76
N THR A 104 -9.24 13.09 49.43
CA THR A 104 -9.07 14.19 50.39
C THR A 104 -10.03 15.33 50.04
N GLY A 105 -11.10 15.46 50.82
CA GLY A 105 -12.16 16.44 50.58
C GLY A 105 -12.85 16.19 49.23
N GLN A 106 -12.83 17.18 48.33
CA GLN A 106 -13.40 17.06 46.97
C GLN A 106 -12.32 16.76 45.90
N ARG A 107 -11.20 16.17 46.28
CA ARG A 107 -10.13 15.74 45.37
C ARG A 107 -9.73 14.30 45.66
N ALA A 108 -9.25 13.61 44.63
CA ALA A 108 -8.59 12.31 44.77
C ALA A 108 -7.21 12.37 44.15
N HIS A 109 -6.21 11.86 44.87
CA HIS A 109 -4.94 11.46 44.29
C HIS A 109 -5.11 10.07 43.67
N VAL A 110 -4.82 9.94 42.37
CA VAL A 110 -5.05 8.72 41.61
C VAL A 110 -3.75 8.23 41.00
N LEU A 111 -3.35 7.00 41.32
CA LEU A 111 -2.39 6.21 40.52
C LEU A 111 -3.19 5.17 39.76
N SER A 112 -3.01 5.07 38.44
CA SER A 112 -3.57 3.94 37.68
C SER A 112 -2.67 3.63 36.50
N ARG A 113 -2.26 2.36 36.36
CA ARG A 113 -1.41 1.88 35.26
C ARG A 113 -0.13 2.73 35.09
N GLY A 114 0.52 3.07 36.21
CA GLY A 114 1.76 3.87 36.23
C GLY A 114 1.60 5.37 36.02
N ARG A 115 0.38 5.88 35.82
CA ARG A 115 0.09 7.33 35.71
C ARG A 115 -0.49 7.87 37.01
N GLN A 116 0.02 9.02 37.45
CA GLN A 116 -0.47 9.74 38.64
C GLN A 116 -1.17 11.03 38.24
N ALA A 117 -2.30 11.33 38.89
CA ALA A 117 -3.05 12.56 38.67
C ALA A 117 -3.89 12.94 39.91
N ASP A 118 -4.04 14.22 40.16
CA ASP A 118 -5.02 14.73 41.12
C ASP A 118 -6.31 15.12 40.40
N VAL A 119 -7.42 14.46 40.75
CA VAL A 119 -8.71 14.60 40.06
C VAL A 119 -9.69 15.33 40.98
N ALA A 120 -10.38 16.34 40.46
CA ALA A 120 -11.50 16.98 41.17
C ALA A 120 -12.72 16.05 41.15
N LEU A 121 -13.36 15.89 42.30
CA LEU A 121 -14.45 14.94 42.50
C LEU A 121 -15.81 15.64 42.53
N PRO A 122 -16.83 15.14 41.78
CA PRO A 122 -18.21 15.55 42.01
C PRO A 122 -18.73 15.04 43.36
N LYS A 123 -19.95 15.44 43.75
CA LYS A 123 -20.54 15.08 45.04
C LYS A 123 -20.81 13.59 45.24
N VAL A 124 -21.02 12.84 44.16
CA VAL A 124 -21.38 11.41 44.22
C VAL A 124 -20.34 10.64 43.40
N ILE A 125 -19.46 9.92 44.09
CA ILE A 125 -18.32 9.23 43.51
C ILE A 125 -18.13 7.83 44.07
N VAL A 126 -17.66 6.92 43.23
CA VAL A 126 -17.21 5.59 43.62
C VAL A 126 -15.76 5.36 43.21
N ALA A 127 -14.99 4.68 44.05
CA ALA A 127 -13.66 4.20 43.71
C ALA A 127 -13.75 2.72 43.30
N ILE A 128 -13.45 2.41 42.04
CA ILE A 128 -13.45 1.05 41.49
C ILE A 128 -12.37 0.94 40.41
N GLY A 129 -11.44 0.00 40.57
CA GLY A 129 -10.27 -0.13 39.69
C GLY A 129 -10.52 -0.88 38.37
N GLY A 130 -11.74 -1.34 38.13
CA GLY A 130 -12.14 -2.17 37.00
C GLY A 130 -12.95 -3.40 37.46
N ALA A 131 -13.09 -4.39 36.58
CA ALA A 131 -13.86 -5.61 36.89
C ALA A 131 -13.17 -6.55 37.91
N THR A 132 -11.86 -6.42 38.11
CA THR A 132 -11.07 -7.30 38.98
C THR A 132 -10.30 -6.48 40.04
N PRO A 133 -10.33 -6.86 41.33
CA PRO A 133 -11.11 -7.96 41.92
C PRO A 133 -12.63 -7.76 41.80
N VAL A 134 -13.41 -8.84 41.67
CA VAL A 134 -14.85 -8.75 41.36
C VAL A 134 -15.67 -8.29 42.54
N SER A 135 -15.20 -8.52 43.78
CA SER A 135 -15.94 -8.14 44.98
C SER A 135 -16.05 -6.63 45.21
N GLN A 136 -15.31 -5.80 44.46
CA GLN A 136 -15.52 -4.35 44.42
C GLN A 136 -16.96 -3.96 44.03
N HIS A 137 -17.67 -4.80 43.27
CA HIS A 137 -19.07 -4.58 42.90
C HIS A 137 -20.01 -4.57 44.11
N LEU A 138 -19.66 -5.28 45.19
CA LEU A 138 -20.38 -5.20 46.46
C LEU A 138 -20.28 -3.78 47.05
N LEU A 139 -19.08 -3.20 47.05
CA LEU A 139 -18.84 -1.84 47.56
C LEU A 139 -19.61 -0.81 46.74
N LEU A 140 -19.58 -0.96 45.41
CA LEU A 140 -20.34 -0.14 44.47
C LEU A 140 -21.85 -0.17 44.77
N LEU A 141 -22.44 -1.36 44.92
CA LEU A 141 -23.88 -1.52 45.18
C LEU A 141 -24.29 -0.98 46.55
N ARG A 142 -23.44 -1.14 47.57
CA ARG A 142 -23.67 -0.58 48.92
C ARG A 142 -23.58 0.96 48.91
N TYR A 143 -22.58 1.52 48.25
CA TYR A 143 -22.46 2.97 48.05
C TYR A 143 -23.68 3.55 47.32
N TRP A 144 -24.08 2.92 46.21
CA TRP A 144 -25.26 3.33 45.45
C TRP A 144 -26.53 3.31 46.30
N ALA A 145 -26.72 2.27 47.11
CA ALA A 145 -27.89 2.14 47.98
C ALA A 145 -27.88 3.16 49.12
N SER A 146 -26.73 3.41 49.77
CA SER A 146 -26.62 4.38 50.88
C SER A 146 -26.78 5.83 50.42
N HIS A 147 -26.50 6.13 49.15
CA HIS A 147 -26.59 7.48 48.57
C HIS A 147 -27.91 7.76 47.84
N GLY A 148 -28.98 7.04 48.21
CA GLY A 148 -30.31 7.28 47.65
C GLY A 148 -30.49 6.84 46.20
N ARG A 149 -29.68 5.88 45.73
CA ARG A 149 -29.77 5.26 44.39
C ARG A 149 -29.71 6.28 43.26
N PRO A 150 -28.61 7.05 43.17
CA PRO A 150 -28.44 8.02 42.10
C PRO A 150 -28.52 7.33 40.74
N ARG A 151 -29.03 8.06 39.74
CA ARG A 151 -29.18 7.56 38.36
C ARG A 151 -27.82 7.23 37.72
N SER A 152 -26.79 7.96 38.09
CA SER A 152 -25.42 7.80 37.61
C SER A 152 -24.42 8.12 38.71
N LEU A 153 -23.33 7.37 38.75
CA LEU A 153 -22.22 7.51 39.69
C LEU A 153 -20.97 7.88 38.91
N ALA A 154 -20.22 8.92 39.32
CA ALA A 154 -18.90 9.14 38.73
C ALA A 154 -17.89 8.13 39.29
N ALA A 155 -17.05 7.55 38.44
CA ALA A 155 -16.10 6.52 38.83
C ALA A 155 -14.65 7.01 38.71
N VAL A 156 -13.87 6.83 39.78
CA VAL A 156 -12.40 7.02 39.78
C VAL A 156 -11.72 5.65 39.84
N PRO A 157 -10.64 5.42 39.06
CA PRO A 157 -9.74 6.38 38.39
C PRO A 157 -10.19 6.91 37.01
N GLY A 158 -11.31 6.46 36.45
CA GLY A 158 -11.76 6.78 35.07
C GLY A 158 -12.07 8.27 34.77
N GLY A 159 -12.01 9.15 35.77
CA GLY A 159 -12.27 10.59 35.64
C GLY A 159 -13.77 10.95 35.71
N PRO A 160 -14.11 12.25 35.78
CA PRO A 160 -15.49 12.71 35.97
C PRO A 160 -16.46 12.38 34.83
N THR A 161 -15.95 11.98 33.66
CA THR A 161 -16.74 11.56 32.50
C THR A 161 -17.03 10.06 32.46
N ASN A 162 -16.39 9.25 33.31
CA ASN A 162 -16.73 7.84 33.45
C ASN A 162 -17.89 7.68 34.42
N THR A 163 -19.06 7.29 33.91
CA THR A 163 -20.29 7.17 34.72
C THR A 163 -20.76 5.74 34.79
N ILE A 164 -21.04 5.25 35.99
CA ILE A 164 -21.66 3.95 36.24
C ILE A 164 -23.17 4.12 36.42
N THR A 165 -23.95 3.26 35.78
CA THR A 165 -25.39 3.13 36.02
C THR A 165 -25.73 1.75 36.55
N ILE A 166 -26.71 1.70 37.45
CA ILE A 166 -27.12 0.46 38.13
C ILE A 166 -28.63 0.33 38.02
N THR A 167 -29.10 -0.81 37.55
CA THR A 167 -30.52 -1.13 37.41
C THR A 167 -30.84 -2.45 38.11
N LEU A 168 -31.78 -2.44 39.06
CA LEU A 168 -32.37 -3.68 39.58
C LEU A 168 -33.24 -4.32 38.49
N ARG A 169 -32.90 -5.54 38.07
CA ARG A 169 -33.59 -6.26 36.99
C ARG A 169 -34.66 -7.22 37.49
N GLY A 170 -34.48 -7.79 38.68
CA GLY A 170 -35.47 -8.70 39.26
C GLY A 170 -34.88 -9.58 40.35
N ARG A 171 -35.55 -10.71 40.62
CA ARG A 171 -35.11 -11.71 41.58
C ARG A 171 -35.03 -13.08 40.94
N ASP A 172 -33.98 -13.82 41.25
CA ASP A 172 -33.86 -15.24 40.96
C ASP A 172 -34.15 -16.04 42.24
N THR A 173 -34.86 -17.16 42.08
CA THR A 173 -35.02 -18.18 43.13
C THR A 173 -34.25 -19.41 42.70
N LEU A 174 -33.28 -19.83 43.51
CA LEU A 174 -32.44 -20.99 43.27
C LEU A 174 -32.69 -22.06 44.34
N ASP A 175 -32.51 -23.32 43.97
CA ASP A 175 -32.44 -24.45 44.90
C ASP A 175 -30.97 -24.81 45.16
N VAL A 176 -30.53 -24.65 46.39
CA VAL A 176 -29.15 -24.90 46.83
C VAL A 176 -29.20 -25.99 47.89
N ALA A 177 -28.93 -27.23 47.48
CA ALA A 177 -28.95 -28.40 48.34
C ALA A 177 -30.27 -28.54 49.15
N GLY A 178 -31.43 -28.30 48.49
CA GLY A 178 -32.76 -28.40 49.11
C GLY A 178 -33.20 -27.15 49.86
N ARG A 179 -32.39 -26.07 49.87
CA ARG A 179 -32.75 -24.78 50.46
C ARG A 179 -33.01 -23.75 49.38
N ARG A 180 -34.08 -22.98 49.56
CA ARG A 180 -34.44 -21.88 48.66
C ARG A 180 -33.55 -20.66 48.92
N ALA A 181 -32.69 -20.32 47.96
CA ALA A 181 -31.93 -19.07 47.96
C ALA A 181 -32.62 -18.05 47.04
N VAL A 182 -32.83 -16.82 47.53
CA VAL A 182 -33.41 -15.73 46.74
C VAL A 182 -32.36 -14.66 46.53
N LEU A 183 -32.12 -14.30 45.27
CA LEU A 183 -31.08 -13.36 44.88
C LEU A 183 -31.69 -12.17 44.14
N ASP A 184 -31.33 -10.95 44.52
CA ASP A 184 -31.62 -9.75 43.76
C ASP A 184 -30.59 -9.62 42.64
N ARG A 185 -31.07 -9.49 41.39
CA ARG A 185 -30.23 -9.37 40.18
C ARG A 185 -30.17 -7.93 39.70
N TYR A 186 -28.95 -7.43 39.51
CA TYR A 186 -28.63 -6.09 39.08
C TYR A 186 -27.90 -6.11 37.74
N ALA A 187 -28.17 -5.10 36.92
CA ALA A 187 -27.37 -4.76 35.75
C ALA A 187 -26.48 -3.57 36.09
N VAL A 188 -25.17 -3.71 35.86
CA VAL A 188 -24.16 -2.66 36.10
C VAL A 188 -23.51 -2.31 34.77
N ASP A 189 -23.57 -1.04 34.38
CA ASP A 189 -22.97 -0.51 33.15
C ASP A 189 -21.96 0.58 33.52
N GLY A 190 -20.78 0.59 32.90
CA GLY A 190 -19.76 1.62 33.07
C GLY A 190 -18.54 1.23 33.92
N VAL A 191 -18.44 -0.01 34.42
CA VAL A 191 -17.20 -0.54 35.03
C VAL A 191 -16.29 -1.11 33.96
N THR A 192 -16.86 -1.93 33.08
CA THR A 192 -16.29 -2.31 31.78
C THR A 192 -17.18 -1.75 30.67
N TRP A 193 -16.72 -1.78 29.42
CA TRP A 193 -17.62 -1.45 28.31
C TRP A 193 -18.53 -2.64 28.03
N GLY A 194 -19.82 -2.44 28.25
CA GLY A 194 -20.83 -3.48 28.29
C GLY A 194 -21.59 -3.49 29.62
N VAL A 195 -22.70 -4.20 29.67
CA VAL A 195 -23.46 -4.37 30.91
C VAL A 195 -23.15 -5.72 31.56
N GLU A 196 -22.78 -5.66 32.83
CA GLU A 196 -22.48 -6.77 33.71
C GLU A 196 -23.75 -7.19 34.47
N SER A 197 -23.83 -8.49 34.82
CA SER A 197 -24.89 -9.00 35.69
C SER A 197 -24.32 -9.30 37.07
N VAL A 198 -24.94 -8.77 38.12
CA VAL A 198 -24.49 -8.92 39.51
C VAL A 198 -25.64 -9.42 40.37
N TRP A 199 -25.39 -10.41 41.21
CA TRP A 199 -26.39 -10.98 42.11
C TRP A 199 -25.99 -10.74 43.57
N LEU A 200 -26.93 -10.24 44.36
CA LEU A 200 -26.81 -10.17 45.81
C LEU A 200 -27.84 -11.09 46.46
N ASP A 201 -27.49 -11.75 47.56
CA ASP A 201 -28.49 -12.42 48.39
C ASP A 201 -29.34 -11.42 49.19
N GLN A 202 -30.37 -11.92 49.88
CA GLN A 202 -31.26 -11.08 50.70
C GLN A 202 -30.56 -10.40 51.89
N SER A 203 -29.36 -10.86 52.26
CA SER A 203 -28.52 -10.25 53.29
C SER A 203 -27.57 -9.19 52.72
N GLY A 204 -27.65 -8.92 51.41
CA GLY A 204 -26.78 -7.96 50.73
C GLY A 204 -25.33 -8.41 50.62
N ARG A 205 -25.08 -9.72 50.54
CA ARG A 205 -23.76 -10.30 50.22
C ARG A 205 -23.67 -10.63 48.74
N LEU A 206 -22.47 -10.55 48.17
CA LEU A 206 -22.24 -10.89 46.77
C LEU A 206 -22.44 -12.39 46.55
N ALA A 207 -23.33 -12.75 45.63
CA ALA A 207 -23.67 -14.13 45.29
C ALA A 207 -23.01 -14.56 43.98
N ALA A 208 -23.06 -13.72 42.94
CA ALA A 208 -22.41 -13.99 41.67
C ALA A 208 -22.20 -12.72 40.84
N LEU A 209 -21.35 -12.81 39.82
CA LEU A 209 -21.09 -11.80 38.82
C LEU A 209 -20.75 -12.44 37.48
N THR A 210 -21.31 -11.91 36.39
CA THR A 210 -20.93 -12.23 35.01
C THR A 210 -20.47 -10.94 34.33
N THR A 211 -19.22 -10.93 33.87
CA THR A 211 -18.56 -9.78 33.23
C THR A 211 -17.65 -10.23 32.08
N THR A 212 -16.90 -9.28 31.51
CA THR A 212 -15.79 -9.53 30.60
C THR A 212 -14.47 -9.23 31.29
N GLY A 213 -13.54 -10.18 31.25
CA GLY A 213 -12.16 -10.03 31.74
C GLY A 213 -11.20 -10.33 30.58
N GLY A 214 -10.16 -9.52 30.37
CA GLY A 214 -9.19 -9.76 29.30
C GLY A 214 -9.75 -9.80 27.87
N GLY A 215 -11.02 -9.47 27.67
CA GLY A 215 -11.69 -9.67 26.39
C GLY A 215 -12.24 -11.07 26.18
N LEU A 216 -12.61 -11.80 27.24
CA LEU A 216 -13.50 -12.97 27.18
C LEU A 216 -14.43 -12.95 28.40
N THR A 217 -15.40 -13.87 28.46
CA THR A 217 -16.31 -13.99 29.60
C THR A 217 -15.56 -14.39 30.87
N LEU A 218 -15.72 -13.59 31.93
CA LEU A 218 -15.23 -13.85 33.29
C LEU A 218 -16.43 -13.92 34.23
N ASP A 219 -16.61 -15.06 34.89
CA ASP A 219 -17.69 -15.28 35.85
C ASP A 219 -17.13 -15.51 37.24
N ALA A 220 -17.88 -15.09 38.26
CA ALA A 220 -17.59 -15.36 39.65
C ALA A 220 -18.85 -15.78 40.38
N VAL A 221 -18.76 -16.80 41.23
CA VAL A 221 -19.89 -17.29 42.02
C VAL A 221 -19.42 -17.64 43.43
N ARG A 222 -20.21 -17.31 44.44
CA ARG A 222 -19.89 -17.64 45.82
C ARG A 222 -19.86 -19.16 46.01
N GLU A 223 -18.92 -19.64 46.83
CA GLU A 223 -18.62 -21.07 47.01
C GLU A 223 -19.86 -21.94 47.29
N ASP A 224 -20.80 -21.46 48.11
CA ASP A 224 -22.06 -22.15 48.41
C ASP A 224 -23.04 -22.23 47.23
N LEU A 225 -22.86 -21.39 46.21
CA LEU A 225 -23.73 -21.27 45.03
C LEU A 225 -23.10 -21.83 43.76
N GLU A 226 -21.88 -22.37 43.83
CA GLU A 226 -21.13 -22.90 42.68
C GLU A 226 -21.97 -23.84 41.78
N PRO A 227 -22.77 -24.79 42.31
CA PRO A 227 -23.60 -25.67 41.49
C PRO A 227 -24.69 -24.95 40.66
N GLN A 228 -25.02 -23.71 41.01
CA GLN A 228 -26.06 -22.91 40.36
C GLN A 228 -25.52 -21.92 39.32
N LEU A 229 -24.21 -21.94 39.01
CA LEU A 229 -23.60 -21.03 38.03
C LEU A 229 -24.35 -21.03 36.69
N ALA A 230 -24.65 -22.20 36.14
CA ALA A 230 -25.37 -22.33 34.86
C ALA A 230 -26.73 -21.61 34.88
N THR A 231 -27.50 -21.77 35.96
CA THR A 231 -28.80 -21.12 36.16
C THR A 231 -28.67 -19.60 36.20
N LEU A 232 -27.64 -19.10 36.89
CA LEU A 232 -27.33 -17.68 37.01
C LEU A 232 -26.94 -17.08 35.65
N MET A 233 -26.03 -17.73 34.92
CA MET A 233 -25.58 -17.29 33.59
C MET A 233 -26.74 -17.24 32.58
N ALA A 234 -27.61 -18.26 32.59
CA ALA A 234 -28.81 -18.27 31.75
C ALA A 234 -29.75 -17.11 32.11
N SER A 235 -29.90 -16.80 33.40
CA SER A 235 -30.74 -15.68 33.84
C SER A 235 -30.18 -14.32 33.43
N GLY A 236 -28.85 -14.12 33.61
CA GLY A 236 -28.16 -12.92 33.12
C GLY A 236 -28.31 -12.76 31.61
N THR A 237 -28.09 -13.83 30.84
CA THR A 237 -28.23 -13.80 29.37
C THR A 237 -29.63 -13.39 28.93
N ARG A 238 -30.70 -13.83 29.60
CA ARG A 238 -32.09 -13.40 29.28
C ARG A 238 -32.28 -11.89 29.41
N ASP A 239 -31.70 -11.27 30.43
CA ASP A 239 -31.74 -9.80 30.58
C ASP A 239 -30.96 -9.11 29.46
N ARG A 240 -29.78 -9.64 29.13
CA ARG A 240 -28.94 -9.10 28.07
C ARG A 240 -29.61 -9.22 26.70
N MET A 241 -30.30 -10.32 26.41
CA MET A 241 -31.13 -10.45 25.20
C MET A 241 -32.27 -9.43 25.16
N THR A 242 -32.84 -9.08 26.31
CA THR A 242 -33.85 -8.01 26.42
C THR A 242 -33.24 -6.64 26.12
N ASP A 243 -31.99 -6.40 26.52
CA ASP A 243 -31.25 -5.19 26.17
C ASP A 243 -30.96 -5.14 24.66
N LEU A 244 -30.55 -6.24 24.03
CA LEU A 244 -30.36 -6.31 22.58
C LEU A 244 -31.66 -6.03 21.81
N ALA A 245 -32.78 -6.60 22.26
CA ALA A 245 -34.09 -6.32 21.66
C ALA A 245 -34.47 -4.82 21.81
N ARG A 246 -34.04 -4.17 22.90
CA ARG A 246 -34.23 -2.73 23.09
C ARG A 246 -33.38 -1.91 22.14
N MET A 247 -32.09 -2.23 21.99
CA MET A 247 -31.19 -1.59 21.02
C MET A 247 -31.69 -1.78 19.59
N THR A 248 -32.20 -2.97 19.26
CA THR A 248 -32.80 -3.26 17.95
C THR A 248 -33.96 -2.30 17.67
N ARG A 249 -34.82 -2.03 18.65
CA ARG A 249 -35.94 -1.08 18.50
C ARG A 249 -35.51 0.38 18.36
N THR A 250 -34.29 0.75 18.79
CA THR A 250 -33.78 2.12 18.60
C THR A 250 -33.22 2.37 17.20
N VAL A 251 -32.93 1.30 16.44
CA VAL A 251 -32.44 1.40 15.06
C VAL A 251 -33.60 1.24 14.09
N THR A 252 -33.92 2.30 13.34
CA THR A 252 -35.01 2.27 12.36
C THR A 252 -34.48 1.83 11.00
N PRO A 253 -35.03 0.78 10.36
CA PRO A 253 -34.70 0.44 8.99
C PRO A 253 -34.96 1.60 8.02
N LEU A 254 -34.01 1.89 7.15
CA LEU A 254 -34.17 2.87 6.08
C LEU A 254 -35.17 2.36 5.03
N ALA A 255 -35.09 1.07 4.68
CA ALA A 255 -35.98 0.41 3.73
C ALA A 255 -35.97 -1.11 3.91
N SER A 256 -37.04 -1.77 3.50
CA SER A 256 -37.17 -3.23 3.43
C SER A 256 -38.18 -3.61 2.33
N GLY A 257 -38.37 -4.91 2.08
CA GLY A 257 -39.29 -5.40 1.05
C GLY A 257 -38.66 -5.34 -0.34
N SER A 258 -39.12 -4.43 -1.21
CA SER A 258 -38.53 -4.22 -2.54
C SER A 258 -37.78 -2.90 -2.61
N VAL A 259 -36.46 -2.97 -2.81
CA VAL A 259 -35.53 -1.83 -2.78
C VAL A 259 -34.64 -1.87 -4.01
N ALA A 260 -34.38 -0.72 -4.61
CA ALA A 260 -33.39 -0.57 -5.67
C ALA A 260 -32.34 0.46 -5.25
N LEU A 261 -31.08 0.04 -5.15
CA LEU A 261 -29.92 0.91 -4.97
C LEU A 261 -29.42 1.30 -6.36
N VAL A 262 -29.35 2.58 -6.67
CA VAL A 262 -29.15 3.08 -8.04
C VAL A 262 -27.97 4.04 -8.09
N GLY A 263 -27.08 3.88 -9.08
CA GLY A 263 -26.08 4.89 -9.46
C GLY A 263 -24.68 4.72 -8.86
N ALA A 264 -24.39 3.59 -8.22
CA ALA A 264 -23.10 3.30 -7.61
C ALA A 264 -22.23 2.41 -8.52
N THR A 265 -20.92 2.41 -8.29
CA THR A 265 -20.04 1.34 -8.80
C THR A 265 -20.36 0.04 -8.06
N LEU A 266 -20.59 -1.05 -8.77
CA LEU A 266 -20.85 -2.37 -8.19
C LEU A 266 -19.58 -3.23 -8.24
N ILE A 267 -19.09 -3.64 -7.07
CA ILE A 267 -18.13 -4.72 -6.90
C ILE A 267 -18.95 -5.92 -6.43
N ASP A 268 -19.15 -6.92 -7.27
CA ASP A 268 -20.06 -8.04 -6.96
C ASP A 268 -19.43 -9.13 -6.05
N GLY A 269 -18.12 -9.08 -5.83
CA GLY A 269 -17.35 -10.06 -5.04
C GLY A 269 -16.98 -11.34 -5.80
N THR A 270 -17.37 -11.49 -7.07
CA THR A 270 -17.03 -12.69 -7.88
C THR A 270 -15.56 -12.68 -8.31
N GLY A 271 -14.96 -11.49 -8.37
CA GLY A 271 -13.65 -11.22 -8.97
C GLY A 271 -13.75 -10.57 -10.36
N ALA A 272 -14.96 -10.42 -10.89
CA ALA A 272 -15.21 -9.67 -12.12
C ALA A 272 -14.85 -8.17 -11.96
N PRO A 273 -14.54 -7.48 -13.09
CA PRO A 273 -14.34 -6.03 -13.07
C PRO A 273 -15.56 -5.29 -12.49
N PRO A 274 -15.36 -4.18 -11.77
CA PRO A 274 -16.47 -3.38 -11.23
C PRO A 274 -17.38 -2.84 -12.33
N VAL A 275 -18.68 -2.81 -12.08
CA VAL A 275 -19.69 -2.27 -13.00
C VAL A 275 -20.00 -0.81 -12.61
N PRO A 276 -19.61 0.20 -13.39
CA PRO A 276 -19.93 1.60 -13.09
C PRO A 276 -21.42 1.90 -13.34
N ASP A 277 -21.96 2.92 -12.65
CA ASP A 277 -23.38 3.33 -12.73
C ASP A 277 -24.35 2.13 -12.70
N ALA A 278 -24.16 1.26 -11.71
CA ALA A 278 -24.93 0.05 -11.55
C ALA A 278 -26.21 0.26 -10.75
N THR A 279 -27.12 -0.70 -10.87
CA THR A 279 -28.31 -0.83 -10.04
C THR A 279 -28.33 -2.22 -9.42
N VAL A 280 -28.63 -2.30 -8.11
CA VAL A 280 -28.91 -3.56 -7.41
C VAL A 280 -30.35 -3.52 -6.91
N VAL A 281 -31.15 -4.49 -7.34
CA VAL A 281 -32.55 -4.64 -6.97
C VAL A 281 -32.68 -5.82 -6.02
N VAL A 282 -33.28 -5.54 -4.87
CA VAL A 282 -33.59 -6.50 -3.82
C VAL A 282 -35.10 -6.61 -3.69
N ARG A 283 -35.61 -7.83 -3.54
CA ARG A 283 -37.02 -8.11 -3.28
C ARG A 283 -37.13 -9.24 -2.29
N ASN A 284 -37.84 -9.00 -1.19
CA ASN A 284 -38.13 -9.99 -0.15
C ASN A 284 -36.86 -10.70 0.36
N GLY A 285 -35.79 -9.94 0.62
CA GLY A 285 -34.54 -10.48 1.15
C GLY A 285 -33.56 -11.03 0.12
N ALA A 286 -33.96 -11.17 -1.15
CA ALA A 286 -33.11 -11.72 -2.21
C ALA A 286 -32.74 -10.66 -3.27
N ILE A 287 -31.55 -10.80 -3.84
CA ILE A 287 -31.10 -10.03 -5.00
C ILE A 287 -31.84 -10.59 -6.22
N VAL A 288 -32.59 -9.74 -6.93
CA VAL A 288 -33.37 -10.13 -8.11
C VAL A 288 -32.82 -9.55 -9.41
N ALA A 289 -31.99 -8.51 -9.32
CA ALA A 289 -31.23 -7.99 -10.44
C ALA A 289 -30.00 -7.22 -9.93
N ALA A 290 -28.87 -7.30 -10.64
CA ALA A 290 -27.67 -6.52 -10.39
C ALA A 290 -26.92 -6.33 -11.70
N GLY A 291 -26.55 -5.10 -12.05
CA GLY A 291 -25.86 -4.80 -13.30
C GLY A 291 -25.95 -3.34 -13.68
N GLU A 292 -25.60 -3.02 -14.93
CA GLU A 292 -25.66 -1.65 -15.44
C GLU A 292 -27.06 -1.06 -15.29
N ARG A 293 -27.14 0.21 -14.87
CA ARG A 293 -28.42 0.89 -14.67
C ARG A 293 -29.27 0.97 -15.94
N ALA A 294 -28.64 1.08 -17.11
CA ALA A 294 -29.33 1.17 -18.39
C ALA A 294 -30.15 -0.09 -18.74
N THR A 295 -29.71 -1.25 -18.27
CA THR A 295 -30.29 -2.57 -18.61
C THR A 295 -30.99 -3.24 -17.42
N THR A 296 -30.72 -2.79 -16.19
CA THR A 296 -31.31 -3.35 -14.97
C THR A 296 -32.73 -2.82 -14.73
N MET A 297 -33.73 -3.68 -14.91
CA MET A 297 -35.13 -3.32 -14.65
C MET A 297 -35.40 -3.16 -13.15
N ILE A 298 -35.93 -2.00 -12.77
CA ILE A 298 -36.43 -1.74 -11.41
C ILE A 298 -37.94 -2.04 -11.37
N PRO A 299 -38.42 -3.03 -10.58
CA PRO A 299 -39.84 -3.35 -10.46
C PRO A 299 -40.70 -2.15 -10.04
N ARG A 300 -41.94 -2.08 -10.55
CA ARG A 300 -42.92 -1.09 -10.10
C ARG A 300 -43.17 -1.22 -8.60
N GLY A 301 -43.12 -0.10 -7.88
CA GLY A 301 -43.29 -0.06 -6.42
C GLY A 301 -42.02 -0.33 -5.60
N ALA A 302 -40.89 -0.69 -6.23
CA ALA A 302 -39.63 -0.81 -5.52
C ALA A 302 -39.16 0.58 -5.03
N ARG A 303 -38.78 0.67 -3.76
CA ARG A 303 -38.23 1.90 -3.17
C ARG A 303 -36.84 2.17 -3.75
N ARG A 304 -36.73 3.24 -4.52
CA ARG A 304 -35.46 3.67 -5.12
C ARG A 304 -34.66 4.47 -4.11
N ILE A 305 -33.38 4.16 -3.97
CA ILE A 305 -32.43 4.86 -3.14
C ILE A 305 -31.24 5.20 -4.03
N ASP A 306 -31.04 6.49 -4.26
CA ASP A 306 -29.91 7.00 -5.02
C ASP A 306 -28.64 6.89 -4.16
N VAL A 307 -27.68 6.13 -4.68
CA VAL A 307 -26.35 5.95 -4.12
C VAL A 307 -25.28 6.38 -5.14
N GLY A 308 -25.62 7.36 -5.98
CA GLY A 308 -24.73 8.02 -6.92
C GLY A 308 -23.36 8.35 -6.35
N GLY A 309 -22.30 7.99 -7.08
CA GLY A 309 -20.91 8.27 -6.72
C GLY A 309 -20.34 7.42 -5.58
N ARG A 310 -21.08 6.40 -5.13
CA ARG A 310 -20.66 5.44 -4.09
C ARG A 310 -20.29 4.10 -4.68
N THR A 311 -19.92 3.16 -3.82
CA THR A 311 -19.67 1.76 -4.20
C THR A 311 -20.60 0.82 -3.46
N ILE A 312 -21.17 -0.16 -4.16
CA ILE A 312 -21.91 -1.28 -3.57
C ILE A 312 -21.01 -2.52 -3.61
N MET A 313 -20.92 -3.26 -2.52
CA MET A 313 -20.23 -4.55 -2.46
C MET A 313 -20.90 -5.54 -1.50
N PRO A 314 -20.60 -6.86 -1.55
CA PRO A 314 -21.15 -7.82 -0.59
C PRO A 314 -20.82 -7.42 0.84
N GLY A 315 -21.69 -7.80 1.77
CA GLY A 315 -21.43 -7.61 3.19
C GLY A 315 -20.19 -8.38 3.62
N LEU A 316 -19.39 -7.75 4.48
CA LEU A 316 -18.13 -8.33 4.95
C LEU A 316 -18.39 -9.54 5.86
N TRP A 317 -17.40 -10.43 5.86
CA TRP A 317 -17.28 -11.58 6.75
C TRP A 317 -16.06 -11.39 7.65
N ASP A 318 -16.24 -11.64 8.93
CA ASP A 318 -15.14 -11.76 9.89
C ASP A 318 -15.07 -13.20 10.39
N MET A 319 -14.06 -13.94 9.92
CA MET A 319 -13.91 -15.37 10.16
C MET A 319 -13.20 -15.68 11.48
N HIS A 320 -12.84 -14.72 12.32
CA HIS A 320 -12.33 -15.03 13.66
C HIS A 320 -12.75 -13.96 14.65
N THR A 321 -13.89 -14.19 15.28
CA THR A 321 -14.45 -13.33 16.31
C THR A 321 -14.70 -14.09 17.59
N HIS A 322 -14.98 -13.37 18.67
CA HIS A 322 -15.45 -13.94 19.93
C HIS A 322 -16.61 -13.08 20.42
N VAL A 323 -17.84 -13.26 19.94
CA VAL A 323 -18.94 -12.31 20.22
C VAL A 323 -19.27 -12.31 21.72
N MET A 324 -18.68 -11.41 22.50
CA MET A 324 -18.71 -11.52 23.97
C MET A 324 -19.90 -10.86 24.66
N GLN A 325 -20.57 -9.93 23.99
CA GLN A 325 -21.62 -9.10 24.58
C GLN A 325 -22.55 -8.55 23.49
N MET A 326 -23.74 -8.11 23.91
CA MET A 326 -24.84 -7.78 23.01
C MET A 326 -24.60 -6.53 22.16
N GLU A 327 -23.83 -5.59 22.69
CA GLU A 327 -23.48 -4.32 22.07
C GLU A 327 -22.67 -4.51 20.78
N TRP A 328 -22.07 -5.68 20.57
CA TRP A 328 -21.28 -5.99 19.37
C TRP A 328 -22.14 -6.23 18.15
N ALA A 329 -23.40 -6.63 18.35
CA ALA A 329 -24.31 -6.93 17.27
C ALA A 329 -24.57 -5.71 16.35
N PRO A 330 -24.97 -4.53 16.86
CA PRO A 330 -25.03 -3.33 16.05
C PRO A 330 -23.66 -2.89 15.52
N VAL A 331 -22.57 -3.10 16.27
CA VAL A 331 -21.21 -2.67 15.84
C VAL A 331 -20.74 -3.41 14.60
N TYR A 332 -20.86 -4.73 14.55
CA TYR A 332 -20.48 -5.50 13.36
C TYR A 332 -21.26 -5.05 12.13
N LEU A 333 -22.59 -4.90 12.28
CA LEU A 333 -23.40 -4.38 11.19
C LEU A 333 -23.04 -2.94 10.83
N ALA A 334 -22.70 -2.08 11.79
CA ALA A 334 -22.27 -0.71 11.50
C ALA A 334 -20.99 -0.70 10.66
N ALA A 335 -20.07 -1.63 10.94
CA ALA A 335 -18.85 -1.85 10.19
C ALA A 335 -19.05 -2.61 8.86
N GLY A 336 -20.30 -2.88 8.46
CA GLY A 336 -20.57 -3.61 7.22
C GLY A 336 -20.31 -5.12 7.29
N VAL A 337 -19.99 -5.65 8.47
CA VAL A 337 -19.82 -7.08 8.72
C VAL A 337 -21.19 -7.70 8.92
N THR A 338 -21.65 -8.43 7.91
CA THR A 338 -22.99 -9.06 7.90
C THR A 338 -22.97 -10.50 8.36
N THR A 339 -21.79 -11.12 8.40
CA THR A 339 -21.58 -12.49 8.88
C THR A 339 -20.28 -12.56 9.69
N VAL A 340 -20.31 -13.28 10.81
CA VAL A 340 -19.15 -13.55 11.64
C VAL A 340 -19.04 -15.04 11.92
N ARG A 341 -17.82 -15.53 12.14
CA ARG A 341 -17.56 -16.82 12.79
C ARG A 341 -17.07 -16.57 14.21
N ASP A 342 -17.85 -17.00 15.20
CA ASP A 342 -17.44 -17.05 16.59
C ASP A 342 -16.57 -18.28 16.81
N MET A 343 -15.34 -18.05 17.27
CA MET A 343 -14.29 -19.05 17.41
C MET A 343 -14.16 -19.51 18.86
N GLY A 344 -15.28 -19.68 19.57
CA GLY A 344 -15.31 -20.31 20.88
C GLY A 344 -15.75 -19.35 21.97
N ASN A 345 -16.84 -19.72 22.64
CA ASN A 345 -17.53 -18.87 23.59
C ASN A 345 -18.33 -19.73 24.57
N ASN A 346 -18.90 -19.13 25.61
CA ASN A 346 -19.76 -19.84 26.52
C ASN A 346 -21.11 -20.17 25.85
N LEU A 347 -21.51 -21.45 25.91
CA LEU A 347 -22.76 -21.96 25.38
C LEU A 347 -24.01 -21.22 25.88
N TYR A 348 -24.02 -20.75 27.13
CA TYR A 348 -25.15 -20.03 27.72
C TYR A 348 -25.37 -18.65 27.09
N PHE A 349 -24.34 -18.09 26.46
CA PHE A 349 -24.42 -16.80 25.76
C PHE A 349 -24.61 -17.00 24.25
N ILE A 350 -23.71 -17.74 23.61
CA ILE A 350 -23.58 -17.71 22.15
C ILE A 350 -24.76 -18.39 21.43
N VAL A 351 -25.31 -19.46 22.00
CA VAL A 351 -26.44 -20.19 21.40
C VAL A 351 -27.70 -19.31 21.40
N PRO A 352 -28.16 -18.73 22.54
CA PRO A 352 -29.28 -17.80 22.53
C PRO A 352 -29.07 -16.58 21.62
N PHE A 353 -27.85 -16.05 21.56
CA PHE A 353 -27.51 -14.91 20.69
C PHE A 353 -27.66 -15.26 19.21
N ARG A 354 -26.99 -16.34 18.75
CA ARG A 354 -27.05 -16.84 17.38
C ARG A 354 -28.49 -17.11 16.96
N ASP A 355 -29.25 -17.81 17.79
CA ASP A 355 -30.61 -18.24 17.47
C ASP A 355 -31.56 -17.03 17.35
N ALA A 356 -31.38 -16.02 18.18
CA ALA A 356 -32.17 -14.79 18.11
C ALA A 356 -31.89 -13.98 16.84
N VAL A 357 -30.62 -13.88 16.42
CA VAL A 357 -30.26 -13.21 15.16
C VAL A 357 -30.76 -14.02 13.95
N THR A 358 -30.58 -15.35 13.98
CA THR A 358 -31.02 -16.26 12.91
C THR A 358 -32.54 -16.23 12.72
N ALA A 359 -33.31 -16.12 13.81
CA ALA A 359 -34.76 -15.98 13.77
C ALA A 359 -35.25 -14.57 13.34
N HIS A 360 -34.33 -13.67 12.93
CA HIS A 360 -34.60 -12.26 12.61
C HIS A 360 -35.32 -11.50 13.73
N ARG A 361 -35.14 -11.89 14.99
CA ARG A 361 -35.77 -11.27 16.16
C ARG A 361 -34.99 -10.07 16.68
N THR A 362 -33.69 -10.03 16.39
CA THR A 362 -32.77 -9.00 16.87
C THR A 362 -31.79 -8.60 15.77
N LEU A 363 -31.31 -7.36 15.86
CA LEU A 363 -30.23 -6.83 15.04
C LEU A 363 -28.92 -7.57 15.35
N GLY A 364 -28.18 -7.99 14.32
CA GLY A 364 -26.85 -8.57 14.46
C GLY A 364 -26.34 -9.22 13.16
N PRO A 365 -25.02 -9.50 13.07
CA PRO A 365 -24.48 -10.28 11.98
C PRO A 365 -24.96 -11.72 12.08
N ARG A 366 -25.08 -12.42 10.95
CA ARG A 366 -25.23 -13.88 10.98
C ARG A 366 -24.03 -14.48 11.70
N THR A 367 -24.26 -15.33 12.69
CA THR A 367 -23.20 -15.89 13.53
C THR A 367 -23.06 -17.37 13.25
N LEU A 368 -21.97 -17.75 12.58
CA LEU A 368 -21.50 -19.13 12.54
C LEU A 368 -20.71 -19.38 13.82
N VAL A 369 -20.72 -20.61 14.32
CA VAL A 369 -20.13 -20.94 15.63
C VAL A 369 -19.23 -22.17 15.53
N ALA A 370 -18.04 -22.05 16.13
CA ALA A 370 -17.09 -23.15 16.28
C ALA A 370 -17.03 -23.61 17.74
N GLY A 371 -17.26 -24.90 17.98
CA GLY A 371 -17.31 -25.49 19.30
C GLY A 371 -15.91 -25.68 19.87
N LEU A 372 -15.54 -24.90 20.90
CA LEU A 372 -14.23 -24.97 21.54
C LEU A 372 -14.05 -26.27 22.33
N VAL A 373 -12.93 -26.96 22.11
CA VAL A 373 -12.54 -28.14 22.88
C VAL A 373 -11.03 -28.12 23.17
N ASP A 374 -10.67 -28.46 24.41
CA ASP A 374 -9.28 -28.60 24.85
C ASP A 374 -9.02 -29.94 25.57
N GLY A 375 -7.76 -30.23 25.90
CA GLY A 375 -7.34 -31.50 26.51
C GLY A 375 -7.55 -31.62 28.02
N GLY A 376 -8.06 -30.60 28.71
CA GLY A 376 -8.22 -30.60 30.17
C GLY A 376 -6.92 -30.40 30.97
N GLY A 377 -7.03 -30.43 32.30
CA GLY A 377 -5.92 -30.19 33.23
C GLY A 377 -5.72 -28.71 33.60
N PRO A 378 -4.77 -28.39 34.51
CA PRO A 378 -4.65 -27.05 35.12
C PRO A 378 -4.34 -25.92 34.13
N ASN A 379 -3.91 -26.24 32.91
CA ASN A 379 -3.58 -25.28 31.86
C ASN A 379 -4.61 -25.25 30.72
N ALA A 380 -5.73 -25.97 30.84
CA ALA A 380 -6.76 -26.01 29.81
C ALA A 380 -7.50 -24.69 29.67
N PHE A 381 -8.08 -24.52 28.49
CA PHE A 381 -8.86 -23.36 28.13
C PHE A 381 -10.31 -23.73 27.82
N GLY A 382 -11.25 -23.06 28.48
CA GLY A 382 -12.68 -23.28 28.29
C GLY A 382 -13.26 -24.50 29.04
N ALA A 383 -14.56 -24.46 29.29
CA ALA A 383 -15.25 -25.45 30.12
C ALA A 383 -15.32 -26.86 29.52
N ILE A 384 -15.20 -26.99 28.20
CA ILE A 384 -15.45 -28.23 27.47
C ILE A 384 -14.11 -28.86 27.08
N ASN A 385 -13.82 -30.00 27.69
CA ASN A 385 -12.56 -30.72 27.55
C ASN A 385 -12.80 -32.16 27.09
N ALA A 386 -11.82 -32.74 26.41
CA ALA A 386 -11.80 -34.15 26.03
C ALA A 386 -10.39 -34.74 26.23
N THR A 387 -10.30 -35.75 27.08
CA THR A 387 -9.05 -36.46 27.40
C THR A 387 -8.96 -37.83 26.74
N THR A 388 -10.10 -38.37 26.29
CA THR A 388 -10.18 -39.67 25.58
C THR A 388 -10.86 -39.54 24.21
N PRO A 389 -10.60 -40.46 23.26
CA PRO A 389 -11.28 -40.48 21.97
C PRO A 389 -12.82 -40.48 22.06
N GLU A 390 -13.38 -41.27 22.98
CA GLU A 390 -14.82 -41.32 23.27
C GLU A 390 -15.38 -39.97 23.72
N GLU A 391 -14.68 -39.29 24.63
CA GLU A 391 -15.04 -37.93 25.07
C GLU A 391 -14.96 -36.95 23.90
N GLY A 392 -13.91 -37.05 23.07
CA GLY A 392 -13.77 -36.24 21.86
C GLY A 392 -14.98 -36.37 20.96
N ARG A 393 -15.40 -37.61 20.64
CA ARG A 393 -16.62 -37.87 19.85
C ARG A 393 -17.88 -37.32 20.51
N ALA A 394 -18.00 -37.47 21.84
CA ALA A 394 -19.15 -36.97 22.58
C ALA A 394 -19.25 -35.43 22.55
N VAL A 395 -18.11 -34.75 22.64
CA VAL A 395 -18.03 -33.29 22.52
C VAL A 395 -18.47 -32.83 21.12
N VAL A 396 -18.03 -33.51 20.06
CA VAL A 396 -18.49 -33.19 18.69
C VAL A 396 -20.00 -33.35 18.57
N ARG A 397 -20.56 -34.48 19.00
CA ARG A 397 -22.02 -34.70 18.98
C ARG A 397 -22.77 -33.62 19.75
N ARG A 398 -22.27 -33.23 20.92
CA ARG A 398 -22.88 -32.17 21.72
C ARG A 398 -22.95 -30.84 20.97
N TYR A 399 -21.86 -30.44 20.30
CA TYR A 399 -21.86 -29.20 19.52
C TYR A 399 -22.72 -29.29 18.26
N HIS A 400 -22.68 -30.43 17.56
CA HIS A 400 -23.56 -30.71 16.43
C HIS A 400 -25.04 -30.61 16.82
N ASP A 401 -25.44 -31.22 17.94
CA ASP A 401 -26.83 -31.21 18.42
C ASP A 401 -27.30 -29.80 18.82
N LEU A 402 -26.35 -28.90 19.13
CA LEU A 402 -26.59 -27.48 19.36
C LEU A 402 -26.52 -26.63 18.07
N GLY A 403 -26.36 -27.26 16.90
CA GLY A 403 -26.35 -26.61 15.58
C GLY A 403 -25.06 -25.88 15.24
N PHE A 404 -23.92 -26.30 15.79
CA PHE A 404 -22.63 -25.71 15.44
C PHE A 404 -22.13 -26.20 14.08
N GLU A 405 -21.46 -25.33 13.32
CA GLU A 405 -20.92 -25.67 12.00
C GLU A 405 -19.51 -26.27 12.07
N GLN A 406 -18.76 -25.94 13.14
CA GLN A 406 -17.36 -26.35 13.27
C GLN A 406 -16.99 -26.78 14.69
N ILE A 407 -15.86 -27.47 14.81
CA ILE A 407 -15.16 -27.71 16.07
C ILE A 407 -13.84 -26.92 16.07
N LYS A 408 -13.58 -26.14 17.12
CA LYS A 408 -12.31 -25.44 17.32
C LYS A 408 -11.44 -26.22 18.31
N LEU A 409 -10.33 -26.76 17.81
CA LEU A 409 -9.30 -27.36 18.66
C LEU A 409 -8.48 -26.29 19.37
N TYR A 410 -8.06 -26.62 20.59
CA TYR A 410 -7.13 -25.83 21.39
C TYR A 410 -5.85 -26.63 21.71
N ASP A 411 -4.92 -25.98 22.41
CA ASP A 411 -3.51 -26.37 22.50
C ASP A 411 -3.21 -27.74 23.12
N LEU A 412 -4.04 -28.26 24.03
CA LEU A 412 -3.75 -29.44 24.86
C LEU A 412 -4.42 -30.73 24.37
N VAL A 413 -5.22 -30.69 23.31
CA VAL A 413 -5.91 -31.89 22.80
C VAL A 413 -4.87 -32.93 22.36
N ALA A 414 -4.93 -34.13 22.94
CA ALA A 414 -3.97 -35.19 22.65
C ALA A 414 -4.17 -35.78 21.22
N PRO A 415 -3.12 -36.28 20.55
CA PRO A 415 -3.19 -36.77 19.17
C PRO A 415 -4.34 -37.76 18.88
N ALA A 416 -4.56 -38.75 19.75
CA ALA A 416 -5.63 -39.73 19.58
C ALA A 416 -7.04 -39.11 19.68
N VAL A 417 -7.18 -38.05 20.49
CA VAL A 417 -8.43 -37.31 20.64
C VAL A 417 -8.67 -36.40 19.42
N VAL A 418 -7.62 -35.78 18.88
CA VAL A 418 -7.69 -34.98 17.64
C VAL A 418 -8.25 -35.84 16.49
N GLY A 419 -7.69 -37.03 16.25
CA GLY A 419 -8.17 -37.92 15.19
C GLY A 419 -9.63 -38.35 15.39
N ALA A 420 -10.04 -38.59 16.64
CA ALA A 420 -11.43 -38.94 16.97
C ALA A 420 -12.41 -37.78 16.75
N ILE A 421 -12.01 -36.55 17.09
CA ILE A 421 -12.80 -35.33 16.85
C ILE A 421 -12.95 -35.09 15.35
N ILE A 422 -11.86 -35.14 14.58
CA ILE A 422 -11.89 -34.90 13.12
C ILE A 422 -12.80 -35.93 12.44
N THR A 423 -12.62 -37.21 12.75
CA THR A 423 -13.43 -38.29 12.16
C THR A 423 -14.93 -38.09 12.45
N GLU A 424 -15.29 -37.78 13.69
CA GLU A 424 -16.70 -37.60 14.07
C GLU A 424 -17.29 -36.29 13.51
N ALA A 425 -16.50 -35.22 13.47
CA ALA A 425 -16.92 -33.93 12.90
C ALA A 425 -17.24 -34.09 11.41
N HIS A 426 -16.32 -34.69 10.64
CA HIS A 426 -16.52 -34.95 9.21
C HIS A 426 -17.69 -35.91 8.97
N ARG A 427 -17.87 -36.94 9.81
CA ARG A 427 -19.04 -37.85 9.73
C ARG A 427 -20.36 -37.09 9.89
N LEU A 428 -20.38 -36.04 10.70
CA LEU A 428 -21.53 -35.17 10.96
C LEU A 428 -21.59 -33.95 10.01
N GLY A 429 -20.69 -33.86 9.03
CA GLY A 429 -20.65 -32.74 8.09
C GLY A 429 -20.14 -31.41 8.68
N MET A 430 -19.53 -31.45 9.86
CA MET A 430 -18.85 -30.31 10.47
C MET A 430 -17.39 -30.24 10.01
N SER A 431 -16.82 -29.04 9.97
CA SER A 431 -15.38 -28.87 9.75
C SER A 431 -14.62 -28.65 11.05
N VAL A 432 -13.32 -28.89 11.05
CA VAL A 432 -12.42 -28.70 12.19
C VAL A 432 -11.45 -27.56 11.90
N THR A 433 -11.39 -26.63 12.85
CA THR A 433 -10.55 -25.43 12.81
C THR A 433 -9.82 -25.26 14.15
N GLY A 434 -9.00 -24.22 14.29
CA GLY A 434 -8.48 -23.77 15.58
C GLY A 434 -6.96 -23.74 15.67
N HIS A 435 -6.48 -23.80 16.90
CA HIS A 435 -5.05 -23.79 17.18
C HIS A 435 -4.43 -25.10 16.70
N VAL A 436 -3.17 -25.02 16.29
CA VAL A 436 -2.35 -26.21 16.07
C VAL A 436 -2.09 -26.87 17.44
N PRO A 437 -2.60 -28.08 17.73
CA PRO A 437 -2.38 -28.74 19.01
C PRO A 437 -0.87 -28.93 19.24
N ARG A 438 -0.39 -28.56 20.43
CA ARG A 438 1.05 -28.52 20.74
C ARG A 438 1.74 -29.87 20.57
N ALA A 439 1.02 -30.95 20.84
CA ALA A 439 1.52 -32.32 20.74
C ALA A 439 1.68 -32.83 19.30
N LEU A 440 1.05 -32.19 18.30
CA LEU A 440 1.09 -32.60 16.89
C LEU A 440 2.01 -31.72 16.04
N GLY A 441 1.93 -30.40 16.22
CA GLY A 441 2.53 -29.44 15.29
C GLY A 441 1.76 -29.33 13.97
N LEU A 442 2.12 -28.34 13.14
CA LEU A 442 1.30 -27.91 12.00
C LEU A 442 1.09 -29.02 10.95
N LEU A 443 2.17 -29.67 10.50
CA LEU A 443 2.10 -30.69 9.44
C LEU A 443 1.20 -31.85 9.84
N ALA A 444 1.44 -32.44 11.03
CA ALA A 444 0.64 -33.56 11.50
C ALA A 444 -0.82 -33.16 11.76
N SER A 445 -1.08 -31.91 12.14
CA SER A 445 -2.45 -31.40 12.32
C SER A 445 -3.21 -31.32 10.99
N VAL A 446 -2.55 -30.81 9.94
CA VAL A 446 -3.08 -30.75 8.59
C VAL A 446 -3.27 -32.16 8.01
N ASP A 447 -2.25 -33.02 8.14
CA ASP A 447 -2.30 -34.41 7.66
C ASP A 447 -3.36 -35.25 8.40
N SER A 448 -3.72 -34.87 9.63
CA SER A 448 -4.82 -35.49 10.40
C SER A 448 -6.21 -35.07 9.90
N GLY A 449 -6.30 -34.08 9.02
CA GLY A 449 -7.56 -33.63 8.42
C GLY A 449 -8.14 -32.34 9.01
N MET A 450 -7.35 -31.47 9.65
CA MET A 450 -7.84 -30.13 10.00
C MET A 450 -8.14 -29.32 8.73
N ASP A 451 -9.39 -28.88 8.59
CA ASP A 451 -9.89 -28.15 7.42
C ASP A 451 -9.35 -26.71 7.39
N GLN A 452 -9.16 -26.11 8.57
CA GLN A 452 -8.72 -24.72 8.70
C GLN A 452 -7.76 -24.56 9.88
N ILE A 453 -6.87 -23.56 9.80
CA ILE A 453 -5.89 -23.24 10.84
C ILE A 453 -6.07 -21.77 11.25
N ALA A 454 -6.28 -21.59 12.54
CA ALA A 454 -6.41 -20.28 13.15
C ALA A 454 -5.06 -19.64 13.43
N HIS A 455 -5.04 -18.31 13.27
CA HIS A 455 -3.86 -17.47 13.38
C HIS A 455 -2.81 -17.79 12.32
N LEU A 456 -1.75 -16.98 12.23
CA LEU A 456 -0.68 -17.21 11.27
C LEU A 456 0.19 -18.40 11.70
N PRO A 457 0.15 -19.54 10.98
CA PRO A 457 0.85 -20.75 11.43
C PRO A 457 2.32 -20.77 10.99
N ILE A 458 2.66 -19.97 9.98
CA ILE A 458 4.00 -19.86 9.42
C ILE A 458 4.87 -18.96 10.31
N ARG A 459 5.96 -19.54 10.82
CA ARG A 459 6.96 -18.83 11.62
C ARG A 459 8.35 -19.05 11.02
N GLY A 460 9.17 -18.00 11.01
CA GLY A 460 10.55 -18.06 10.51
C GLY A 460 10.72 -17.52 9.10
N ASP A 461 11.83 -17.88 8.46
CA ASP A 461 12.15 -17.45 7.09
C ASP A 461 11.35 -18.24 6.06
N THR A 462 10.57 -17.53 5.25
CA THR A 462 9.74 -18.09 4.16
C THR A 462 10.56 -18.75 3.06
N ALA A 463 11.87 -18.46 2.96
CA ALA A 463 12.77 -19.14 2.05
C ALA A 463 13.25 -20.50 2.55
N SER A 464 13.09 -20.81 3.85
CA SER A 464 13.54 -22.07 4.44
C SER A 464 12.73 -23.27 3.96
N ASP A 465 13.38 -24.42 3.82
CA ASP A 465 12.73 -25.65 3.34
C ASP A 465 11.60 -26.12 4.27
N SER A 466 11.76 -25.90 5.59
CA SER A 466 10.73 -26.22 6.58
C SER A 466 9.45 -25.40 6.35
N VAL A 467 9.56 -24.09 6.14
CA VAL A 467 8.40 -23.23 5.88
C VAL A 467 7.79 -23.55 4.51
N LYS A 468 8.61 -23.79 3.47
CA LYS A 468 8.11 -24.22 2.16
C LYS A 468 7.32 -25.52 2.24
N ALA A 469 7.79 -26.50 3.02
CA ALA A 469 7.08 -27.77 3.23
C ALA A 469 5.74 -27.57 3.96
N GLN A 470 5.68 -26.67 4.94
CA GLN A 470 4.44 -26.29 5.63
C GLN A 470 3.42 -25.66 4.68
N ILE A 471 3.83 -24.67 3.88
CA ILE A 471 2.98 -24.00 2.90
C ILE A 471 2.49 -25.00 1.84
N ALA A 472 3.37 -25.87 1.35
CA ALA A 472 3.01 -26.92 0.41
C ALA A 472 2.00 -27.90 0.99
N SER A 473 2.11 -28.26 2.28
CA SER A 473 1.13 -29.13 2.94
C SER A 473 -0.24 -28.46 3.07
N LEU A 474 -0.29 -27.19 3.50
CA LEU A 474 -1.53 -26.41 3.56
C LEU A 474 -2.22 -26.36 2.20
N ARG A 475 -1.47 -26.05 1.13
CA ARG A 475 -2.00 -26.02 -0.23
C ARG A 475 -2.51 -27.38 -0.69
N ARG A 476 -1.73 -28.45 -0.48
CA ARG A 476 -2.06 -29.81 -0.91
C ARG A 476 -3.38 -30.30 -0.30
N HIS A 477 -3.62 -29.99 0.96
CA HIS A 477 -4.85 -30.37 1.65
C HIS A 477 -6.00 -29.38 1.45
N GLY A 478 -5.75 -28.25 0.78
CA GLY A 478 -6.74 -27.18 0.65
C GLY A 478 -7.10 -26.53 2.00
N THR A 479 -6.21 -26.64 3.00
CA THR A 479 -6.43 -26.09 4.34
C THR A 479 -6.51 -24.58 4.28
N VAL A 480 -7.56 -24.02 4.87
CA VAL A 480 -7.79 -22.58 4.93
C VAL A 480 -7.03 -21.98 6.10
N VAL A 481 -6.49 -20.77 5.93
CA VAL A 481 -5.85 -20.03 7.02
C VAL A 481 -6.63 -18.76 7.31
N ASP A 482 -6.96 -18.51 8.58
CA ASP A 482 -7.39 -17.22 9.10
C ASP A 482 -6.26 -16.58 9.93
N PRO A 483 -5.39 -15.74 9.32
CA PRO A 483 -4.14 -15.30 9.90
C PRO A 483 -4.27 -14.44 11.16
N THR A 484 -5.36 -13.70 11.33
CA THR A 484 -5.54 -12.72 12.41
C THR A 484 -4.39 -11.71 12.49
N ALA A 485 -3.92 -11.24 11.33
CA ALA A 485 -2.75 -10.39 11.21
C ALA A 485 -2.92 -9.05 11.95
N ALA A 486 -4.12 -8.46 11.92
CA ALA A 486 -4.46 -7.23 12.63
C ALA A 486 -4.39 -7.41 14.15
N TRP A 487 -4.77 -8.58 14.67
CA TRP A 487 -4.60 -8.91 16.09
C TRP A 487 -3.12 -9.08 16.44
N GLY A 488 -2.38 -9.79 15.59
CA GLY A 488 -0.93 -9.93 15.70
C GLY A 488 -0.22 -8.58 15.73
N GLU A 489 -0.63 -7.63 14.89
CA GLU A 489 -0.14 -6.25 14.88
C GLU A 489 -0.47 -5.54 16.20
N LEU A 490 -1.73 -5.56 16.61
CA LEU A 490 -2.20 -4.88 17.80
C LEU A 490 -1.50 -5.37 19.08
N LEU A 491 -1.20 -6.66 19.19
CA LEU A 491 -0.48 -7.21 20.34
C LEU A 491 1.03 -6.93 20.32
N GLN A 492 1.62 -6.73 19.13
CA GLN A 492 3.07 -6.62 18.97
C GLN A 492 3.57 -5.21 18.69
N HIS A 493 2.67 -4.23 18.51
CA HIS A 493 3.04 -2.84 18.30
C HIS A 493 3.71 -2.21 19.53
N SER A 494 4.42 -1.12 19.30
CA SER A 494 5.00 -0.31 20.38
C SER A 494 3.92 0.58 21.00
N THR A 495 3.80 0.61 22.32
CA THR A 495 2.87 1.54 22.98
C THR A 495 3.30 3.01 22.86
N ALA A 496 4.48 3.29 22.29
CA ALA A 496 4.90 4.64 21.92
C ALA A 496 4.13 5.17 20.69
N GLU A 497 3.59 4.28 19.86
CA GLU A 497 2.73 4.60 18.74
C GLU A 497 1.26 4.43 19.15
N PRO A 498 0.38 5.41 18.88
CA PRO A 498 -1.02 5.27 19.24
C PRO A 498 -1.71 4.23 18.36
N VAL A 499 -2.62 3.43 18.94
CA VAL A 499 -3.42 2.44 18.19
C VAL A 499 -4.20 3.07 17.03
N SER A 500 -4.54 4.36 17.11
CA SER A 500 -5.19 5.10 16.01
C SER A 500 -4.34 5.21 14.75
N ALA A 501 -3.02 5.00 14.83
CA ALA A 501 -2.15 4.91 13.66
C ALA A 501 -2.37 3.59 12.89
N LEU A 502 -2.77 2.53 13.60
CA LEU A 502 -3.04 1.20 13.05
C LEU A 502 -4.52 1.07 12.63
N ILE A 503 -5.43 1.51 13.51
CA ILE A 503 -6.88 1.42 13.34
C ILE A 503 -7.47 2.81 13.62
N PRO A 504 -7.58 3.70 12.61
CA PRO A 504 -8.02 5.09 12.80
C PRO A 504 -9.36 5.22 13.52
N GLY A 505 -10.30 4.30 13.27
CA GLY A 505 -11.62 4.31 13.88
C GLY A 505 -11.65 4.22 15.41
N VAL A 506 -10.53 3.87 16.08
CA VAL A 506 -10.49 3.75 17.55
C VAL A 506 -10.75 5.07 18.29
N VAL A 507 -10.64 6.22 17.61
CA VAL A 507 -10.99 7.53 18.18
C VAL A 507 -12.49 7.68 18.46
N ASN A 508 -13.30 6.83 17.85
CA ASN A 508 -14.76 6.84 17.96
C ASN A 508 -15.29 5.87 19.02
N LEU A 509 -14.40 5.12 19.67
CA LEU A 509 -14.79 4.15 20.69
C LEU A 509 -15.41 4.85 21.92
N PRO A 510 -16.36 4.19 22.58
CA PRO A 510 -16.81 4.56 23.92
C PRO A 510 -15.61 4.69 24.88
N PRO A 511 -15.58 5.67 25.82
CA PRO A 511 -14.38 5.98 26.61
C PRO A 511 -13.73 4.79 27.32
N ILE A 512 -14.54 3.90 27.93
CA ILE A 512 -14.04 2.72 28.64
C ILE A 512 -13.39 1.71 27.68
N LEU A 513 -14.00 1.50 26.51
CA LEU A 513 -13.44 0.64 25.48
C LEU A 513 -12.17 1.24 24.89
N ALA A 514 -12.16 2.55 24.63
CA ALA A 514 -10.99 3.28 24.17
C ALA A 514 -9.81 3.14 25.14
N GLN A 515 -10.06 3.22 26.45
CA GLN A 515 -9.04 3.04 27.49
C GLN A 515 -8.45 1.62 27.47
N ARG A 516 -9.26 0.60 27.21
CA ARG A 516 -8.78 -0.78 27.04
C ARG A 516 -7.93 -0.92 25.78
N VAL A 517 -8.45 -0.50 24.63
CA VAL A 517 -7.80 -0.65 23.33
C VAL A 517 -6.48 0.11 23.26
N ASN A 518 -6.45 1.38 23.71
CA ASN A 518 -5.24 2.21 23.69
C ASN A 518 -4.16 1.75 24.69
N ALA A 519 -4.45 0.78 25.55
CA ALA A 519 -3.48 0.19 26.47
C ALA A 519 -2.88 -1.13 25.96
N MET A 520 -3.31 -1.62 24.79
CA MET A 520 -2.71 -2.79 24.14
C MET A 520 -1.33 -2.44 23.56
N GLY A 521 -0.52 -3.45 23.25
CA GLY A 521 0.86 -3.30 22.73
C GLY A 521 1.94 -3.64 23.76
N ILE A 522 3.20 -3.43 23.38
CA ILE A 522 4.37 -3.77 24.19
C ILE A 522 5.17 -2.50 24.51
N ALA A 523 5.21 -2.12 25.79
CA ALA A 523 5.88 -0.90 26.24
C ALA A 523 7.41 -0.95 26.11
N THR A 524 8.00 -2.15 26.08
CA THR A 524 9.46 -2.36 26.01
C THR A 524 9.98 -2.52 24.57
N VAL A 525 9.11 -2.49 23.57
CA VAL A 525 9.46 -2.66 22.15
C VAL A 525 9.36 -1.31 21.46
N ASP A 526 10.40 -0.92 20.73
CA ASP A 526 10.37 0.27 19.89
C ASP A 526 9.59 0.04 18.57
N THR A 527 9.17 1.14 17.95
CA THR A 527 8.39 1.12 16.70
C THR A 527 9.13 0.41 15.56
N ALA A 528 10.46 0.55 15.46
CA ALA A 528 11.24 -0.08 14.39
C ALA A 528 11.22 -1.62 14.48
N THR A 529 11.34 -2.14 15.70
CA THR A 529 11.29 -3.57 16.02
C THR A 529 9.88 -4.13 15.79
N ALA A 530 8.85 -3.40 16.20
CA ALA A 530 7.46 -3.74 15.90
C ALA A 530 7.20 -3.81 14.38
N HIS A 531 7.64 -2.81 13.63
CA HIS A 531 7.53 -2.80 12.16
C HIS A 531 8.33 -3.94 11.50
N ALA A 532 9.50 -4.30 12.04
CA ALA A 532 10.26 -5.45 11.54
C ALA A 532 9.52 -6.79 11.77
N ARG A 533 8.82 -6.95 12.90
CA ARG A 533 7.94 -8.11 13.14
C ARG A 533 6.76 -8.12 12.16
N MET A 534 6.17 -6.96 11.91
CA MET A 534 5.07 -6.85 10.95
C MET A 534 5.53 -7.20 9.52
N ARG A 535 6.69 -6.72 9.07
CA ARG A 535 7.24 -7.10 7.75
C ARG A 535 7.38 -8.62 7.57
N ARG A 536 7.72 -9.38 8.61
CA ARG A 536 7.75 -10.85 8.55
C ARG A 536 6.34 -11.46 8.42
N THR A 537 5.36 -10.89 9.11
CA THR A 537 3.95 -11.28 9.00
C THR A 537 3.46 -11.05 7.56
N LEU A 538 3.76 -9.89 6.98
CA LEU A 538 3.43 -9.56 5.59
C LEU A 538 4.11 -10.53 4.60
N GLY A 539 5.39 -10.87 4.80
CA GLY A 539 6.09 -11.85 3.98
C GLY A 539 5.45 -13.25 4.03
N ALA A 540 4.98 -13.68 5.20
CA ALA A 540 4.29 -14.95 5.35
C ALA A 540 2.90 -14.95 4.68
N LEU A 541 2.14 -13.85 4.80
CA LEU A 541 0.87 -13.68 4.09
C LEU A 541 1.06 -13.74 2.57
N HIS A 542 2.07 -13.03 2.06
CA HIS A 542 2.44 -13.06 0.66
C HIS A 542 2.78 -14.49 0.19
N ALA A 543 3.59 -15.21 0.95
CA ALA A 543 4.02 -16.56 0.60
C ALA A 543 2.85 -17.57 0.59
N LEU A 544 1.92 -17.47 1.55
CA LEU A 544 0.71 -18.29 1.57
C LEU A 544 -0.18 -18.02 0.36
N HIS A 545 -0.43 -16.74 0.07
CA HIS A 545 -1.24 -16.31 -1.06
C HIS A 545 -0.62 -16.71 -2.41
N ALA A 546 0.68 -16.44 -2.62
CA ALA A 546 1.40 -16.79 -3.84
C ALA A 546 1.43 -18.32 -4.08
N ALA A 547 1.40 -19.12 -3.03
CA ALA A 547 1.27 -20.57 -3.12
C ALA A 547 -0.17 -21.04 -3.40
N GLY A 548 -1.17 -20.16 -3.37
CA GLY A 548 -2.58 -20.50 -3.58
C GLY A 548 -3.25 -21.13 -2.36
N VAL A 549 -2.72 -20.90 -1.15
CA VAL A 549 -3.40 -21.30 0.10
C VAL A 549 -4.62 -20.40 0.32
N PRO A 550 -5.83 -20.94 0.54
CA PRO A 550 -7.01 -20.11 0.80
C PRO A 550 -6.84 -19.29 2.09
N LEU A 551 -6.97 -17.97 1.96
CA LEU A 551 -6.96 -17.04 3.09
C LEU A 551 -8.37 -16.50 3.33
N VAL A 552 -8.74 -16.37 4.61
CA VAL A 552 -9.96 -15.68 5.03
C VAL A 552 -9.64 -14.60 6.07
N ALA A 553 -10.31 -13.45 5.97
CA ALA A 553 -10.14 -12.37 6.93
C ALA A 553 -10.78 -12.73 8.27
N GLY A 554 -9.99 -12.76 9.34
CA GLY A 554 -10.43 -12.93 10.72
C GLY A 554 -9.62 -12.05 11.65
N THR A 555 -10.18 -11.58 12.76
CA THR A 555 -9.53 -10.51 13.55
C THR A 555 -9.16 -10.87 14.98
N ASP A 556 -9.48 -12.09 15.43
CA ASP A 556 -9.44 -12.50 16.83
C ASP A 556 -10.04 -11.45 17.78
N GLU A 557 -11.10 -10.79 17.28
CA GLU A 557 -11.84 -9.79 18.04
C GLU A 557 -11.03 -8.56 18.55
N GLY A 558 -9.93 -8.16 17.88
CA GLY A 558 -9.06 -7.05 18.33
C GLY A 558 -9.80 -5.75 18.69
N VAL A 559 -10.39 -5.08 17.69
CA VAL A 559 -11.32 -3.96 17.87
C VAL A 559 -12.62 -4.30 17.12
N PRO A 560 -13.77 -4.39 17.83
CA PRO A 560 -15.04 -4.83 17.28
C PRO A 560 -15.39 -4.18 15.94
N GLY A 561 -15.58 -4.99 14.90
CA GLY A 561 -15.90 -4.54 13.54
C GLY A 561 -14.75 -3.81 12.82
N LEU A 562 -14.04 -2.90 13.50
CA LEU A 562 -13.01 -2.05 12.89
C LEU A 562 -11.75 -2.81 12.52
N SER A 563 -11.39 -3.88 13.23
CA SER A 563 -10.19 -4.67 12.93
C SER A 563 -10.27 -5.40 11.59
N VAL A 564 -11.45 -5.70 11.06
CA VAL A 564 -11.56 -6.40 9.76
C VAL A 564 -11.05 -5.53 8.62
N TYR A 565 -11.23 -4.20 8.72
CA TYR A 565 -10.68 -3.25 7.76
C TYR A 565 -9.16 -3.35 7.76
N ARG A 566 -8.56 -3.39 8.95
CA ARG A 566 -7.11 -3.51 9.09
C ARG A 566 -6.58 -4.86 8.62
N GLU A 567 -7.31 -5.95 8.87
CA GLU A 567 -6.96 -7.28 8.37
C GLU A 567 -6.85 -7.28 6.84
N VAL A 568 -7.85 -6.72 6.16
CA VAL A 568 -7.86 -6.62 4.68
C VAL A 568 -6.79 -5.64 4.17
N GLU A 569 -6.57 -4.52 4.86
CA GLU A 569 -5.46 -3.59 4.56
C GLU A 569 -4.10 -4.29 4.61
N LEU A 570 -3.87 -5.14 5.62
CA LEU A 570 -2.61 -5.89 5.77
C LEU A 570 -2.42 -6.91 4.65
N TYR A 571 -3.48 -7.46 4.08
CA TYR A 571 -3.38 -8.35 2.92
C TYR A 571 -2.89 -7.58 1.69
N VAL A 572 -3.43 -6.38 1.45
CA VAL A 572 -2.95 -5.50 0.37
C VAL A 572 -1.51 -5.03 0.63
N ALA A 573 -1.17 -4.73 1.88
CA ALA A 573 0.20 -4.39 2.28
C ALA A 573 1.20 -5.54 2.07
N ALA A 574 0.72 -6.79 2.13
CA ALA A 574 1.49 -7.99 1.78
C ALA A 574 1.61 -8.22 0.26
N GLY A 575 1.05 -7.34 -0.58
CA GLY A 575 1.08 -7.43 -2.04
C GLY A 575 -0.03 -8.27 -2.65
N ILE A 576 -1.06 -8.65 -1.88
CA ILE A 576 -2.25 -9.33 -2.40
C ILE A 576 -3.11 -8.29 -3.16
N PRO A 577 -3.58 -8.57 -4.39
CA PRO A 577 -4.41 -7.63 -5.13
C PRO A 577 -5.67 -7.20 -4.35
N PRO A 578 -6.08 -5.91 -4.37
CA PRO A 578 -7.24 -5.44 -3.60
C PRO A 578 -8.52 -6.25 -3.80
N MET A 579 -8.82 -6.67 -5.04
CA MET A 579 -9.97 -7.53 -5.32
C MET A 579 -9.89 -8.87 -4.59
N GLU A 580 -8.72 -9.49 -4.52
CA GLU A 580 -8.54 -10.77 -3.84
C GLU A 580 -8.58 -10.62 -2.32
N ALA A 581 -8.03 -9.53 -1.79
CA ALA A 581 -8.15 -9.18 -0.38
C ALA A 581 -9.62 -8.96 0.03
N LEU A 582 -10.43 -8.30 -0.81
CA LEU A 582 -11.88 -8.17 -0.58
C LEU A 582 -12.60 -9.51 -0.63
N ARG A 583 -12.21 -10.41 -1.55
CA ARG A 583 -12.77 -11.77 -1.64
C ARG A 583 -12.44 -12.61 -0.41
N ALA A 584 -11.28 -12.43 0.20
CA ALA A 584 -10.92 -13.06 1.47
C ALA A 584 -11.84 -12.65 2.64
N ALA A 585 -12.53 -11.51 2.54
CA ALA A 585 -13.53 -11.04 3.50
C ALA A 585 -14.98 -11.15 2.98
N THR A 586 -15.24 -11.85 1.86
CA THR A 586 -16.59 -11.97 1.28
C THR A 586 -16.83 -13.37 0.69
N ALA A 587 -16.43 -13.59 -0.55
CA ALA A 587 -16.74 -14.80 -1.31
C ALA A 587 -15.99 -16.05 -0.82
N VAL A 588 -14.72 -15.90 -0.40
CA VAL A 588 -13.90 -17.03 0.07
C VAL A 588 -14.46 -17.59 1.39
N PRO A 589 -14.73 -16.78 2.43
CA PRO A 589 -15.43 -17.23 3.63
C PRO A 589 -16.74 -17.97 3.34
N ALA A 590 -17.58 -17.42 2.45
CA ALA A 590 -18.85 -18.04 2.09
C ALA A 590 -18.64 -19.42 1.44
N LYS A 591 -17.66 -19.56 0.55
CA LYS A 591 -17.31 -20.85 -0.06
C LYS A 591 -16.78 -21.85 0.95
N VAL A 592 -15.85 -21.41 1.80
CA VAL A 592 -15.22 -22.24 2.85
C VAL A 592 -16.27 -22.79 3.82
N MET A 593 -17.30 -22.01 4.12
CA MET A 593 -18.39 -22.40 5.01
C MET A 593 -19.59 -23.05 4.29
N GLY A 594 -19.49 -23.33 2.98
CA GLY A 594 -20.56 -23.98 2.21
C GLY A 594 -21.81 -23.11 1.98
N LEU A 595 -21.68 -21.79 2.06
CA LEU A 595 -22.74 -20.79 1.97
C LEU A 595 -22.69 -19.92 0.71
N ASP A 596 -21.72 -20.14 -0.18
CA ASP A 596 -21.50 -19.42 -1.44
C ASP A 596 -22.70 -19.43 -2.38
N ARG A 597 -23.54 -20.47 -2.35
CA ARG A 597 -24.80 -20.50 -3.11
C ARG A 597 -25.82 -19.46 -2.66
N THR A 598 -25.68 -18.93 -1.45
CA THR A 598 -26.67 -18.00 -0.86
C THR A 598 -26.08 -16.66 -0.41
N LEU A 599 -24.76 -16.54 -0.26
CA LEU A 599 -24.07 -15.40 0.35
C LEU A 599 -22.70 -15.14 -0.29
N GLY A 600 -22.02 -14.08 0.16
CA GLY A 600 -20.61 -13.78 -0.16
C GLY A 600 -20.38 -13.02 -1.46
N THR A 601 -21.43 -12.83 -2.27
CA THR A 601 -21.39 -12.16 -3.58
C THR A 601 -22.75 -11.51 -3.86
N ILE A 602 -22.78 -10.50 -4.72
CA ILE A 602 -24.01 -9.87 -5.21
C ILE A 602 -24.40 -10.52 -6.53
N GLU A 603 -25.11 -11.65 -6.44
CA GLU A 603 -25.60 -12.39 -7.59
C GLU A 603 -27.11 -12.65 -7.45
N VAL A 604 -27.80 -12.74 -8.59
CA VAL A 604 -29.24 -12.99 -8.62
C VAL A 604 -29.56 -14.33 -7.93
N GLY A 605 -30.56 -14.31 -7.06
CA GLY A 605 -31.00 -15.45 -6.25
C GLY A 605 -30.33 -15.55 -4.88
N LYS A 606 -29.20 -14.84 -4.65
CA LYS A 606 -28.54 -14.81 -3.33
C LYS A 606 -29.25 -13.86 -2.37
N ARG A 607 -29.02 -14.07 -1.07
CA ARG A 607 -29.53 -13.17 -0.03
C ARG A 607 -28.85 -11.81 -0.14
N ALA A 608 -29.63 -10.77 0.13
CA ALA A 608 -29.17 -9.39 0.07
C ALA A 608 -28.46 -8.98 1.37
N ASP A 609 -27.23 -9.48 1.50
CA ASP A 609 -26.23 -9.02 2.48
C ASP A 609 -25.18 -8.19 1.73
N LEU A 610 -25.31 -6.87 1.79
CA LEU A 610 -24.47 -5.93 1.04
C LEU A 610 -24.22 -4.65 1.81
N ILE A 611 -23.20 -3.90 1.40
CA ILE A 611 -22.83 -2.62 1.97
C ILE A 611 -22.71 -1.57 0.87
N VAL A 612 -22.92 -0.32 1.26
CA VAL A 612 -22.67 0.86 0.43
C VAL A 612 -21.57 1.67 1.10
N LEU A 613 -20.46 1.85 0.39
CA LEU A 613 -19.30 2.62 0.82
C LEU A 613 -19.34 4.00 0.15
N ASP A 614 -18.93 5.05 0.88
CA ASP A 614 -18.87 6.39 0.28
C ASP A 614 -17.79 6.51 -0.83
N GLN A 615 -16.81 5.60 -0.85
CA GLN A 615 -15.70 5.59 -1.82
C GLN A 615 -15.38 4.16 -2.29
N ASN A 616 -14.59 4.02 -3.36
CA ASN A 616 -14.24 2.75 -3.97
C ASN A 616 -13.05 2.06 -3.26
N PRO A 617 -13.22 0.87 -2.65
CA PRO A 617 -12.15 0.16 -1.95
C PRO A 617 -11.09 -0.45 -2.89
N LEU A 618 -11.31 -0.47 -4.20
CA LEU A 618 -10.29 -0.91 -5.17
C LEU A 618 -9.31 0.20 -5.55
N GLU A 619 -9.68 1.47 -5.35
CA GLU A 619 -8.79 2.62 -5.53
C GLU A 619 -7.90 2.82 -4.30
N ASP A 620 -8.48 2.65 -3.11
CA ASP A 620 -7.76 2.61 -1.84
C ASP A 620 -8.51 1.69 -0.88
N ILE A 621 -7.87 0.61 -0.45
CA ILE A 621 -8.50 -0.40 0.39
C ILE A 621 -8.99 0.15 1.74
N ARG A 622 -8.42 1.27 2.21
CA ARG A 622 -8.84 1.97 3.43
C ARG A 622 -10.25 2.55 3.33
N ASN A 623 -10.80 2.68 2.12
CA ASN A 623 -12.18 3.12 1.90
C ASN A 623 -13.23 2.15 2.49
N LEU A 624 -12.84 0.92 2.85
CA LEU A 624 -13.68 0.02 3.65
C LEU A 624 -14.16 0.63 4.97
N GLN A 625 -13.42 1.59 5.53
CA GLN A 625 -13.79 2.26 6.78
C GLN A 625 -14.99 3.21 6.63
N HIS A 626 -15.44 3.49 5.39
CA HIS A 626 -16.46 4.48 5.07
C HIS A 626 -17.80 3.84 4.69
N VAL A 627 -18.27 2.90 5.51
CA VAL A 627 -19.58 2.25 5.35
C VAL A 627 -20.70 3.26 5.63
N ARG A 628 -21.52 3.53 4.60
CA ARG A 628 -22.66 4.44 4.66
C ARG A 628 -23.95 3.72 4.98
N LEU A 629 -24.24 2.66 4.24
CA LEU A 629 -25.45 1.84 4.39
C LEU A 629 -25.06 0.37 4.48
N VAL A 630 -25.82 -0.38 5.27
CA VAL A 630 -25.65 -1.83 5.40
C VAL A 630 -26.99 -2.48 5.22
N MET A 631 -27.06 -3.45 4.32
CA MET A 631 -28.21 -4.28 4.10
C MET A 631 -27.95 -5.66 4.69
N LYS A 632 -28.81 -6.08 5.60
CA LYS A 632 -28.77 -7.39 6.24
C LYS A 632 -30.11 -8.09 5.99
N ASP A 633 -30.07 -9.25 5.34
CA ASP A 633 -31.23 -10.03 4.93
C ASP A 633 -32.30 -9.19 4.19
N GLY A 634 -31.84 -8.26 3.34
CA GLY A 634 -32.69 -7.34 2.58
C GLY A 634 -33.28 -6.17 3.36
N VAL A 635 -32.92 -5.99 4.63
CA VAL A 635 -33.29 -4.82 5.43
C VAL A 635 -32.11 -3.86 5.44
N LEU A 636 -32.35 -2.63 4.96
CA LEU A 636 -31.32 -1.60 4.79
C LEU A 636 -31.30 -0.67 6.00
N TYR A 637 -30.11 -0.44 6.55
CA TYR A 637 -29.85 0.42 7.71
C TYR A 637 -28.82 1.50 7.37
N ARG A 638 -28.82 2.60 8.14
CA ARG A 638 -27.74 3.58 8.14
C ARG A 638 -26.66 3.14 9.12
N SER A 639 -25.40 3.11 8.69
CA SER A 639 -24.28 2.75 9.57
C SER A 639 -24.21 3.65 10.81
N ASP A 640 -24.46 4.94 10.65
CA ASP A 640 -24.49 5.92 11.75
C ASP A 640 -25.46 5.57 12.88
N ASP A 641 -26.65 5.04 12.55
CA ASP A 641 -27.66 4.66 13.54
C ASP A 641 -27.21 3.42 14.32
N LEU A 642 -26.52 2.50 13.64
CA LEU A 642 -25.96 1.29 14.22
C LEU A 642 -24.80 1.61 15.18
N TRP A 643 -23.86 2.49 14.78
CA TRP A 643 -22.78 2.95 15.67
C TRP A 643 -23.33 3.60 16.95
N ARG A 644 -24.30 4.51 16.81
CA ARG A 644 -24.92 5.20 17.95
C ARG A 644 -25.65 4.24 18.90
N ALA A 645 -26.28 3.20 18.37
CA ALA A 645 -26.98 2.20 19.19
C ALA A 645 -26.03 1.45 20.14
N ALA A 646 -24.73 1.37 19.82
CA ALA A 646 -23.69 0.78 20.66
C ALA A 646 -22.91 1.82 21.50
N GLY A 647 -23.31 3.09 21.49
CA GLY A 647 -22.62 4.17 22.21
C GLY A 647 -21.34 4.66 21.55
N PHE A 648 -21.04 4.26 20.31
CA PHE A 648 -19.91 4.78 19.55
C PHE A 648 -20.23 6.19 19.07
N LYS A 649 -19.20 7.02 18.95
CA LYS A 649 -19.31 8.22 18.12
C LYS A 649 -19.49 7.75 16.70
N THR A 650 -20.38 8.39 15.94
CA THR A 650 -20.36 8.16 14.50
C THR A 650 -18.98 8.52 13.99
N PRO A 651 -18.31 7.62 13.25
CA PRO A 651 -17.14 8.02 12.49
C PRO A 651 -17.49 9.31 11.78
N ALA A 652 -16.61 10.32 11.84
CA ALA A 652 -16.78 11.48 11.00
C ALA A 652 -16.84 10.93 9.58
N VAL A 653 -18.05 10.82 9.03
CA VAL A 653 -18.25 10.81 7.59
C VAL A 653 -17.55 12.10 7.22
N ALA A 654 -16.36 12.00 6.62
CA ALA A 654 -15.82 13.14 5.91
C ALA A 654 -17.03 13.61 5.11
N PRO A 655 -17.60 14.81 5.39
CA PRO A 655 -18.79 15.27 4.67
C PRO A 655 -18.44 15.01 3.23
N VAL A 656 -19.21 14.18 2.50
CA VAL A 656 -18.89 13.77 1.11
C VAL A 656 -18.27 15.00 0.52
N ALA A 657 -16.93 14.99 0.41
CA ALA A 657 -16.25 16.25 0.13
C ALA A 657 -16.93 16.66 -1.16
N PRO A 658 -17.61 17.84 -1.21
CA PRO A 658 -18.37 18.20 -2.40
C PRO A 658 -17.42 17.93 -3.53
N GLN A 659 -17.77 16.95 -4.38
CA GLN A 659 -16.82 16.10 -5.09
C GLN A 659 -15.64 16.98 -5.51
N PRO A 660 -14.43 16.80 -4.92
CA PRO A 660 -13.48 17.90 -4.75
C PRO A 660 -13.35 18.62 -6.07
N SER A 661 -13.77 19.90 -6.10
CA SER A 661 -13.74 20.66 -7.34
C SER A 661 -12.30 20.64 -7.84
N ALA A 662 -12.09 20.13 -9.04
CA ALA A 662 -10.78 20.12 -9.66
C ALA A 662 -10.29 21.57 -9.81
N ASP A 663 -8.98 21.79 -9.73
CA ASP A 663 -8.41 23.09 -10.07
C ASP A 663 -8.44 23.30 -11.60
N LEU A 664 -8.29 22.20 -12.35
CA LEU A 664 -8.30 22.17 -13.80
C LEU A 664 -8.99 20.91 -14.31
N VAL A 665 -9.84 21.04 -15.33
CA VAL A 665 -10.36 19.90 -16.11
C VAL A 665 -10.02 20.05 -17.58
N LEU A 666 -9.67 18.94 -18.22
CA LEU A 666 -9.60 18.82 -19.68
C LEU A 666 -10.83 18.03 -20.13
N LEU A 667 -11.63 18.61 -21.03
CA LEU A 667 -12.90 18.06 -21.52
C LEU A 667 -12.88 17.86 -23.03
N HIS A 668 -13.77 17.01 -23.53
CA HIS A 668 -14.05 16.74 -24.93
C HIS A 668 -12.80 16.32 -25.73
N GLY A 669 -11.89 15.58 -25.11
CA GLY A 669 -10.64 15.12 -25.71
C GLY A 669 -10.63 13.64 -26.08
N THR A 670 -9.50 13.22 -26.62
CA THR A 670 -9.12 11.80 -26.70
C THR A 670 -7.97 11.54 -25.73
N ILE A 671 -8.28 11.10 -24.51
CA ILE A 671 -7.30 10.90 -23.44
C ILE A 671 -6.72 9.49 -23.57
N LEU A 672 -5.50 9.37 -24.06
CA LEU A 672 -4.77 8.11 -24.19
C LEU A 672 -4.05 7.85 -22.86
N THR A 673 -4.57 6.92 -22.05
CA THR A 673 -4.10 6.80 -20.65
C THR A 673 -2.74 6.14 -20.56
N VAL A 674 -2.41 5.23 -21.48
CA VAL A 674 -1.19 4.40 -21.43
C VAL A 674 -1.08 3.62 -20.09
N ASP A 675 -2.22 3.36 -19.46
CA ASP A 675 -2.31 2.50 -18.28
C ASP A 675 -2.09 1.02 -18.67
N PRO A 676 -2.08 0.07 -17.72
CA PRO A 676 -1.89 -1.34 -18.05
C PRO A 676 -2.91 -1.91 -19.06
N GLY A 677 -4.13 -1.35 -19.11
CA GLY A 677 -5.18 -1.74 -20.06
C GLY A 677 -5.17 -0.95 -21.38
N ASP A 678 -4.34 0.09 -21.48
CA ASP A 678 -4.25 1.04 -22.59
C ASP A 678 -5.60 1.70 -22.95
N HIS A 679 -6.36 2.09 -21.92
CA HIS A 679 -7.68 2.69 -22.08
C HIS A 679 -7.65 4.06 -22.80
N VAL A 680 -8.79 4.41 -23.40
CA VAL A 680 -9.03 5.74 -23.98
C VAL A 680 -10.23 6.37 -23.29
N ALA A 681 -10.05 7.57 -22.73
CA ALA A 681 -11.10 8.34 -22.06
C ALA A 681 -11.40 9.65 -22.80
N GLN A 682 -12.39 10.40 -22.33
CA GLN A 682 -12.80 11.67 -22.94
C GLN A 682 -12.27 12.90 -22.18
N ALA A 683 -12.04 12.75 -20.88
CA ALA A 683 -11.71 13.86 -20.01
C ALA A 683 -10.83 13.45 -18.82
N VAL A 684 -10.15 14.43 -18.22
CA VAL A 684 -9.35 14.27 -17.00
C VAL A 684 -9.53 15.47 -16.07
N ALA A 685 -9.61 15.20 -14.77
CA ALA A 685 -9.67 16.19 -13.69
C ALA A 685 -8.36 16.21 -12.91
N ILE A 686 -7.89 17.42 -12.58
CA ILE A 686 -6.62 17.68 -11.90
C ILE A 686 -6.88 18.56 -10.68
N SER A 687 -6.35 18.16 -9.52
CA SER A 687 -6.30 18.98 -8.30
C SER A 687 -4.88 19.06 -7.77
N GLY A 688 -4.42 20.27 -7.48
CA GLY A 688 -3.04 20.62 -7.18
C GLY A 688 -2.14 20.19 -8.33
N ASN A 689 -1.35 19.14 -8.08
CA ASN A 689 -0.47 18.52 -9.06
C ASN A 689 -0.84 17.08 -9.41
N ARG A 690 -2.01 16.60 -8.97
CA ARG A 690 -2.44 15.20 -9.12
C ARG A 690 -3.65 15.06 -10.03
N ILE A 691 -3.69 13.96 -10.76
CA ILE A 691 -4.88 13.50 -11.46
C ILE A 691 -5.85 12.94 -10.41
N VAL A 692 -7.08 13.45 -10.39
CA VAL A 692 -8.12 13.03 -9.41
C VAL A 692 -9.28 12.28 -10.05
N ALA A 693 -9.46 12.37 -11.37
CA ALA A 693 -10.38 11.52 -12.12
C ALA A 693 -10.01 11.46 -13.60
N VAL A 694 -10.30 10.34 -14.25
CA VAL A 694 -10.18 10.11 -15.70
C VAL A 694 -11.44 9.39 -16.14
N GLY A 695 -12.07 9.81 -17.25
CA GLY A 695 -13.30 9.15 -17.69
C GLY A 695 -14.04 9.88 -18.80
N SER A 696 -15.36 9.67 -18.85
CA SER A 696 -16.24 10.39 -19.77
C SER A 696 -16.34 11.88 -19.41
N ASP A 697 -16.75 12.71 -20.37
CA ASP A 697 -17.04 14.13 -20.11
C ASP A 697 -18.09 14.31 -19.01
N ALA A 698 -19.12 13.47 -19.00
CA ALA A 698 -20.17 13.48 -17.99
C ALA A 698 -19.64 13.10 -16.59
N THR A 699 -18.63 12.23 -16.53
CA THR A 699 -17.95 11.87 -15.27
C THR A 699 -17.14 13.04 -14.74
N ILE A 700 -16.33 13.66 -15.60
CA ILE A 700 -15.44 14.76 -15.21
C ILE A 700 -16.20 16.06 -14.95
N ALA A 701 -17.34 16.28 -15.60
CA ALA A 701 -18.21 17.42 -15.35
C ALA A 701 -18.65 17.56 -13.89
N LYS A 702 -18.71 16.45 -13.14
CA LYS A 702 -19.09 16.44 -11.73
C LYS A 702 -18.01 17.04 -10.81
N PHE A 703 -16.75 17.08 -11.27
CA PHE A 703 -15.62 17.70 -10.56
C PHE A 703 -15.49 19.21 -10.85
N ILE A 704 -16.42 19.81 -11.59
CA ILE A 704 -16.36 21.22 -11.97
C ILE A 704 -17.08 22.07 -10.92
N GLY A 705 -16.30 22.84 -10.16
CA GLY A 705 -16.80 23.83 -9.22
C GLY A 705 -16.62 25.27 -9.73
N PRO A 706 -17.05 26.27 -8.94
CA PRO A 706 -17.00 27.69 -9.32
C PRO A 706 -15.60 28.26 -9.58
N ARG A 707 -14.53 27.55 -9.20
CA ARG A 707 -13.13 27.96 -9.41
C ARG A 707 -12.37 27.01 -10.33
N THR A 708 -13.05 26.02 -10.89
CA THR A 708 -12.42 25.01 -11.76
C THR A 708 -12.18 25.61 -13.13
N ARG A 709 -10.91 25.72 -13.52
CA ARG A 709 -10.57 26.13 -14.88
C ARG A 709 -10.92 25.03 -15.85
N ARG A 710 -11.55 25.38 -16.97
CA ARG A 710 -12.02 24.42 -17.97
C ARG A 710 -11.21 24.58 -19.24
N ILE A 711 -10.72 23.48 -19.76
CA ILE A 711 -10.07 23.42 -21.06
C ILE A 711 -10.88 22.51 -21.95
N ASP A 712 -11.53 23.09 -22.96
CA ASP A 712 -12.13 22.32 -24.04
C ASP A 712 -11.03 21.92 -25.03
N LEU A 713 -10.88 20.61 -25.22
CA LEU A 713 -9.88 20.05 -26.13
C LEU A 713 -10.38 19.97 -27.57
N HIS A 714 -11.67 20.17 -27.85
CA HIS A 714 -12.23 20.10 -29.21
C HIS A 714 -11.83 18.83 -29.99
N GLY A 715 -11.79 17.68 -29.32
CA GLY A 715 -11.42 16.39 -29.88
C GLY A 715 -9.92 16.11 -29.93
N LEU A 716 -9.06 17.06 -29.53
CA LEU A 716 -7.61 16.86 -29.49
C LEU A 716 -7.20 15.74 -28.55
N ALA A 717 -6.07 15.11 -28.84
CA ALA A 717 -5.56 13.99 -28.08
C ALA A 717 -4.67 14.43 -26.92
N VAL A 718 -4.72 13.69 -25.81
CA VAL A 718 -3.85 13.87 -24.65
C VAL A 718 -3.09 12.59 -24.39
N THR A 719 -1.78 12.69 -24.20
CA THR A 719 -0.93 11.61 -23.72
C THR A 719 -0.36 11.98 -22.35
N PRO A 720 0.22 11.03 -21.61
CA PRO A 720 1.21 11.37 -20.59
C PRO A 720 2.28 12.26 -21.22
N GLY A 721 2.86 13.15 -20.42
CA GLY A 721 4.03 13.91 -20.85
C GLY A 721 5.14 12.96 -21.28
N LEU A 722 5.74 13.25 -22.44
CA LEU A 722 6.78 12.40 -23.01
C LEU A 722 8.07 12.50 -22.19
N ILE A 723 8.79 11.39 -22.12
CA ILE A 723 10.01 11.26 -21.32
C ILE A 723 11.16 10.89 -22.24
N ASP A 724 12.26 11.63 -22.12
CA ASP A 724 13.51 11.28 -22.77
C ASP A 724 14.39 10.45 -21.82
N ALA A 725 14.52 9.15 -22.10
CA ALA A 725 15.31 8.26 -21.26
C ALA A 725 16.82 8.49 -21.37
N HIS A 726 17.28 9.28 -22.34
CA HIS A 726 18.70 9.59 -22.49
C HIS A 726 18.90 10.87 -23.29
N ALA A 727 19.19 11.98 -22.63
CA ALA A 727 19.60 13.20 -23.31
C ALA A 727 20.54 14.03 -22.43
N HIS A 728 21.57 14.63 -23.03
CA HIS A 728 22.48 15.55 -22.36
C HIS A 728 21.81 16.91 -22.13
N PHE A 729 20.83 16.96 -21.22
CA PHE A 729 19.95 18.11 -21.04
C PHE A 729 20.71 19.36 -20.59
N SER A 730 21.55 19.23 -19.56
CA SER A 730 22.32 20.34 -19.02
C SER A 730 23.33 20.90 -20.01
N THR A 731 24.21 20.05 -20.53
CA THR A 731 25.31 20.44 -21.42
C THR A 731 24.82 20.73 -22.83
N GLY A 732 23.88 19.95 -23.35
CA GLY A 732 23.25 20.18 -24.66
C GLY A 732 22.46 21.48 -24.72
N GLY A 733 21.78 21.87 -23.63
CA GLY A 733 21.12 23.17 -23.53
C GLY A 733 22.11 24.33 -23.64
N ALA A 734 23.28 24.22 -22.99
CA ALA A 734 24.34 25.23 -23.10
C ALA A 734 24.94 25.25 -24.52
N ASP A 735 25.24 24.08 -25.09
CA ASP A 735 25.81 23.98 -26.43
C ASP A 735 24.90 24.59 -27.49
N ARG A 736 23.58 24.39 -27.39
CA ARG A 736 22.58 25.00 -28.26
C ARG A 736 22.66 26.53 -28.31
N LEU A 737 22.98 27.18 -27.19
CA LEU A 737 23.03 28.65 -27.12
C LEU A 737 24.41 29.22 -27.46
N TYR A 738 25.49 28.48 -27.18
CA TYR A 738 26.84 29.04 -27.16
C TYR A 738 27.79 28.45 -28.22
N LEU A 739 27.47 27.29 -28.81
CA LEU A 739 28.26 26.74 -29.91
C LEU A 739 27.82 27.27 -31.28
N LEU A 740 28.75 27.22 -32.25
CA LEU A 740 28.39 27.33 -33.66
C LEU A 740 27.64 26.06 -34.10
N ASP A 741 26.37 26.19 -34.44
CA ASP A 741 25.59 25.12 -35.04
C ASP A 741 25.98 24.95 -36.52
N VAL A 742 26.52 23.78 -36.85
CA VAL A 742 26.87 23.36 -38.21
C VAL A 742 26.09 22.10 -38.62
N SER A 743 24.90 21.91 -38.04
CA SER A 743 24.04 20.77 -38.32
C SER A 743 23.20 20.93 -39.61
N TYR A 744 22.72 19.80 -40.12
CA TYR A 744 21.73 19.76 -41.19
C TYR A 744 20.37 20.30 -40.71
N PRO A 745 19.60 21.03 -41.54
CA PRO A 745 19.86 21.41 -42.93
C PRO A 745 20.65 22.72 -43.09
N GLY A 746 21.15 23.33 -42.00
CA GLY A 746 21.91 24.58 -42.03
C GLY A 746 23.26 24.46 -42.76
N ALA A 747 23.87 23.28 -42.68
CA ALA A 747 25.02 22.88 -43.49
C ALA A 747 24.72 21.57 -44.25
N LYS A 748 24.80 21.63 -45.59
CA LYS A 748 24.59 20.46 -46.48
C LYS A 748 25.84 20.09 -47.26
N THR A 749 26.85 20.96 -47.24
CA THR A 749 28.11 20.84 -47.96
C THR A 749 29.25 21.26 -47.06
N VAL A 750 30.47 20.81 -47.38
CA VAL A 750 31.70 21.29 -46.72
C VAL A 750 31.80 22.82 -46.87
N GLY A 751 31.40 23.35 -48.02
CA GLY A 751 31.35 24.79 -48.28
C GLY A 751 30.39 25.56 -47.36
N ASP A 752 29.25 24.97 -46.99
CA ASP A 752 28.33 25.57 -46.02
C ASP A 752 28.93 25.64 -44.62
N VAL A 753 29.63 24.58 -44.19
CA VAL A 753 30.34 24.58 -42.91
C VAL A 753 31.37 25.70 -42.89
N ALA A 754 32.18 25.81 -43.94
CA ALA A 754 33.17 26.89 -44.07
C ALA A 754 32.50 28.28 -44.08
N ARG A 755 31.34 28.44 -44.72
CA ARG A 755 30.57 29.70 -44.72
C ARG A 755 30.07 30.07 -43.32
N LEU A 756 29.45 29.14 -42.59
CA LEU A 756 28.99 29.35 -41.22
C LEU A 756 30.16 29.70 -40.29
N LEU A 757 31.29 29.02 -40.47
CA LEU A 757 32.52 29.30 -39.74
C LEU A 757 33.06 30.71 -40.05
N ARG A 758 33.15 31.11 -41.32
CA ARG A 758 33.56 32.47 -41.71
C ARG A 758 32.70 33.55 -41.05
N ASN A 759 31.39 33.35 -41.02
CA ASN A 759 30.46 34.29 -40.37
C ASN A 759 30.72 34.42 -38.87
N ARG A 760 31.14 33.34 -38.20
CA ARG A 760 31.54 33.36 -36.79
C ARG A 760 32.91 34.00 -36.59
N VAL A 761 33.89 33.67 -37.43
CA VAL A 761 35.24 34.26 -37.41
C VAL A 761 35.17 35.79 -37.55
N ALA A 762 34.34 36.31 -38.47
CA ALA A 762 34.16 37.75 -38.67
C ALA A 762 33.68 38.53 -37.42
N LYS A 763 33.10 37.83 -36.44
CA LYS A 763 32.61 38.40 -35.18
C LYS A 763 33.49 38.04 -33.97
N THR A 764 34.64 37.41 -34.21
CA THR A 764 35.50 36.82 -33.19
C THR A 764 36.91 37.38 -33.30
N ARG A 765 37.53 37.76 -32.18
CA ARG A 765 38.91 38.30 -32.21
C ARG A 765 39.90 37.22 -32.67
N PRO A 766 40.93 37.54 -33.47
CA PRO A 766 41.99 36.60 -33.84
C PRO A 766 42.59 35.88 -32.62
N GLY A 767 42.98 34.62 -32.78
CA GLY A 767 43.50 33.77 -31.70
C GLY A 767 42.46 33.25 -30.71
N THR A 768 41.22 33.75 -30.71
CA THR A 768 40.15 33.22 -29.85
C THR A 768 39.65 31.89 -30.39
N PHE A 769 39.51 30.90 -29.50
CA PHE A 769 39.03 29.56 -29.87
C PHE A 769 37.56 29.59 -30.31
N ILE A 770 37.25 28.96 -31.44
CA ILE A 770 35.90 28.79 -31.94
C ILE A 770 35.51 27.31 -31.83
N SER A 771 34.39 27.04 -31.17
CA SER A 771 33.83 25.71 -31.08
C SER A 771 32.49 25.65 -31.80
N GLY A 772 32.24 24.52 -32.46
CA GLY A 772 30.97 24.23 -33.10
C GLY A 772 30.61 22.76 -33.02
N ARG A 773 29.36 22.42 -33.38
CA ARG A 773 28.86 21.04 -33.33
C ARG A 773 27.83 20.79 -34.43
N GLY A 774 27.70 19.52 -34.82
CA GLY A 774 26.50 18.99 -35.47
C GLY A 774 26.71 18.56 -36.91
N TRP A 775 27.91 18.71 -37.45
CA TRP A 775 28.23 18.21 -38.78
C TRP A 775 28.15 16.68 -38.82
N ASP A 776 27.78 16.15 -39.98
CA ASP A 776 27.52 14.73 -40.22
C ASP A 776 27.92 14.40 -41.66
N ASP A 777 28.96 13.59 -41.84
CA ASP A 777 29.47 13.19 -43.15
C ASP A 777 28.44 12.39 -43.97
N GLY A 778 27.51 11.71 -43.30
CA GLY A 778 26.34 11.07 -43.91
C GLY A 778 25.26 12.04 -44.37
N LYS A 779 25.39 13.35 -44.11
CA LYS A 779 24.47 14.38 -44.61
C LYS A 779 25.13 15.42 -45.51
N LEU A 780 26.46 15.45 -45.55
CA LEU A 780 27.21 16.28 -46.51
C LEU A 780 27.08 15.69 -47.92
N ALA A 781 26.90 16.57 -48.91
CA ALA A 781 26.86 16.17 -50.32
C ALA A 781 28.13 15.42 -50.74
N GLU A 782 29.26 15.78 -50.15
CA GLU A 782 30.58 15.21 -50.43
C GLU A 782 30.79 13.81 -49.82
N ARG A 783 29.92 13.35 -48.90
CA ARG A 783 29.97 12.01 -48.28
C ARG A 783 31.35 11.62 -47.73
N ARG A 784 32.03 12.60 -47.13
CA ARG A 784 33.35 12.43 -46.52
C ARG A 784 33.45 13.23 -45.22
N LEU A 785 34.41 12.84 -44.39
CA LEU A 785 34.79 13.57 -43.19
C LEU A 785 35.27 14.99 -43.53
N LEU A 786 35.00 15.93 -42.62
CA LEU A 786 35.68 17.22 -42.59
C LEU A 786 37.14 17.03 -42.17
N VAL A 787 38.05 17.77 -42.79
CA VAL A 787 39.49 17.78 -42.43
C VAL A 787 39.95 19.21 -42.14
N ALA A 788 41.11 19.35 -41.50
CA ALA A 788 41.70 20.62 -41.10
C ALA A 788 41.73 21.65 -42.25
N ARG A 789 42.10 21.18 -43.46
CA ARG A 789 42.16 22.01 -44.68
C ARG A 789 40.82 22.63 -45.06
N ASP A 790 39.70 21.96 -44.79
CA ASP A 790 38.37 22.51 -45.03
C ASP A 790 38.07 23.71 -44.11
N LEU A 791 38.63 23.70 -42.90
CA LEU A 791 38.44 24.75 -41.89
C LEU A 791 39.46 25.89 -42.02
N ASP A 792 40.69 25.59 -42.43
CA ASP A 792 41.78 26.56 -42.57
C ASP A 792 41.42 27.67 -43.57
N VAL A 793 40.69 27.32 -44.64
CA VAL A 793 40.18 28.29 -45.65
C VAL A 793 39.25 29.33 -45.02
N ALA A 794 38.54 28.97 -43.95
CA ALA A 794 37.59 29.85 -43.28
C ALA A 794 38.19 30.55 -42.03
N SER A 795 39.23 29.98 -41.43
CA SER A 795 39.71 30.38 -40.11
C SER A 795 41.23 30.16 -39.94
N PRO A 796 42.09 30.89 -40.69
CA PRO A 796 43.54 30.68 -40.62
C PRO A 796 44.18 31.19 -39.31
N ALA A 797 43.56 32.19 -38.66
CA ALA A 797 44.10 32.87 -37.47
C ALA A 797 43.38 32.54 -36.15
N ASN A 798 42.29 31.77 -36.20
CA ASN A 798 41.53 31.34 -35.03
C ASN A 798 41.60 29.81 -34.91
N PRO A 799 41.96 29.25 -33.74
CA PRO A 799 41.87 27.81 -33.53
C PRO A 799 40.40 27.38 -33.51
N VAL A 800 40.07 26.32 -34.26
CA VAL A 800 38.71 25.81 -34.44
C VAL A 800 38.65 24.34 -34.06
N TYR A 801 37.59 23.96 -33.36
CA TYR A 801 37.21 22.57 -33.17
C TYR A 801 35.72 22.37 -33.43
N LEU A 802 35.38 21.57 -34.44
CA LEU A 802 33.99 21.24 -34.77
C LEU A 802 33.71 19.78 -34.39
N VAL A 803 32.80 19.60 -33.44
CA VAL A 803 32.39 18.28 -32.93
C VAL A 803 31.38 17.66 -33.91
N HIS A 804 31.62 16.40 -34.29
CA HIS A 804 30.67 15.62 -35.09
C HIS A 804 29.35 15.44 -34.34
N THR A 805 28.22 15.25 -35.04
CA THR A 805 26.90 15.12 -34.40
C THR A 805 26.89 14.07 -33.28
N THR A 806 27.62 12.96 -33.42
CA THR A 806 27.72 11.90 -32.40
C THR A 806 28.49 12.29 -31.14
N GLY A 807 29.35 13.32 -31.17
CA GLY A 807 30.21 13.70 -30.05
C GLY A 807 31.43 12.80 -29.81
N HIS A 808 31.57 11.70 -30.55
CA HIS A 808 32.66 10.73 -30.41
C HIS A 808 33.93 11.08 -31.21
N PHE A 809 33.84 12.10 -32.06
CA PHE A 809 34.98 12.65 -32.77
C PHE A 809 34.71 14.09 -33.19
N GLY A 810 35.75 14.78 -33.61
CA GLY A 810 35.67 16.12 -34.15
C GLY A 810 36.87 16.45 -35.01
N VAL A 811 36.78 17.59 -35.70
CA VAL A 811 37.83 18.10 -36.57
C VAL A 811 38.43 19.37 -36.00
N ALA A 812 39.76 19.36 -35.80
CA ALA A 812 40.57 20.52 -35.48
C ALA A 812 41.17 21.12 -36.75
N ASN A 813 41.20 22.45 -36.86
CA ASN A 813 41.97 23.12 -37.92
C ASN A 813 43.48 23.14 -37.58
N SER A 814 44.31 23.57 -38.53
CA SER A 814 45.77 23.57 -38.36
C SER A 814 46.22 24.44 -37.18
N ALA A 815 45.55 25.58 -36.93
CA ALA A 815 45.83 26.44 -35.78
C ALA A 815 45.56 25.76 -34.44
N ALA A 816 44.48 24.99 -34.31
CA ALA A 816 44.16 24.24 -33.10
C ALA A 816 45.12 23.06 -32.88
N LEU A 817 45.51 22.35 -33.94
CA LEU A 817 46.51 21.27 -33.86
C LEU A 817 47.88 21.78 -33.42
N ALA A 818 48.32 22.91 -33.97
CA ALA A 818 49.56 23.56 -33.59
C ALA A 818 49.56 23.98 -32.10
N LEU A 819 48.46 24.57 -31.63
CA LEU A 819 48.29 24.93 -30.22
C LEU A 819 48.29 23.70 -29.29
N ALA A 820 47.80 22.56 -29.78
CA ALA A 820 47.78 21.30 -29.06
C ALA A 820 49.10 20.51 -29.14
N HIS A 821 50.07 20.98 -29.92
CA HIS A 821 51.32 20.28 -30.25
C HIS A 821 51.09 18.89 -30.89
N VAL A 822 50.05 18.77 -31.72
CA VAL A 822 49.76 17.54 -32.46
C VAL A 822 50.48 17.58 -33.82
N THR A 823 51.46 16.70 -34.00
CA THR A 823 52.31 16.58 -35.19
C THR A 823 52.20 15.19 -35.81
N ARG A 824 52.93 14.93 -36.91
CA ARG A 824 52.99 13.59 -37.53
C ARG A 824 53.61 12.54 -36.60
N GLU A 825 54.47 12.97 -35.67
CA GLU A 825 55.12 12.11 -34.67
C GLU A 825 54.26 11.87 -33.43
N THR A 826 53.14 12.57 -33.26
CA THR A 826 52.25 12.35 -32.12
C THR A 826 51.62 10.96 -32.22
N PRO A 827 51.85 10.04 -31.26
CA PRO A 827 51.23 8.73 -31.27
C PRO A 827 49.74 8.84 -30.97
N ASP A 828 48.99 7.81 -31.37
CA ASP A 828 47.61 7.66 -30.93
C ASP A 828 47.56 7.46 -29.40
N PRO A 829 46.70 8.18 -28.67
CA PRO A 829 46.55 7.96 -27.23
C PRO A 829 45.85 6.62 -26.96
N PRO A 830 45.97 6.07 -25.75
CA PRO A 830 45.20 4.89 -25.36
C PRO A 830 43.71 5.06 -25.64
N ASN A 831 43.10 4.11 -26.36
CA ASN A 831 41.69 4.09 -26.72
C ASN A 831 41.22 5.32 -27.53
N GLY A 832 42.09 5.87 -28.37
CA GLY A 832 41.75 6.96 -29.30
C GLY A 832 42.59 6.91 -30.55
N THR A 833 42.13 7.57 -31.62
CA THR A 833 42.79 7.52 -32.94
C THR A 833 42.88 8.91 -33.54
N ILE A 834 44.05 9.23 -34.10
CA ILE A 834 44.27 10.43 -34.92
C ILE A 834 44.24 10.01 -36.39
N ASP A 835 43.25 10.47 -37.16
CA ASP A 835 43.24 10.16 -38.58
C ASP A 835 44.36 10.94 -39.29
N ARG A 836 45.17 10.25 -40.08
CA ARG A 836 46.34 10.79 -40.77
C ARG A 836 46.19 10.62 -42.28
N TYR A 837 46.78 11.54 -43.04
CA TYR A 837 47.03 11.34 -44.46
C TYR A 837 48.08 10.24 -44.68
N PRO A 838 48.24 9.71 -45.90
CA PRO A 838 49.26 8.70 -46.20
C PRO A 838 50.70 9.09 -45.84
N ASP A 839 51.00 10.39 -45.76
CA ASP A 839 52.31 10.93 -45.37
C ASP A 839 52.52 11.04 -43.84
N GLY A 840 51.53 10.61 -43.04
CA GLY A 840 51.54 10.68 -41.58
C GLY A 840 51.06 12.01 -41.00
N THR A 841 50.78 13.02 -41.82
CA THR A 841 50.29 14.33 -41.35
C THR A 841 48.87 14.17 -40.75
N PRO A 842 48.59 14.69 -39.54
CA PRO A 842 47.25 14.67 -38.97
C PRO A 842 46.24 15.39 -39.88
N THR A 843 45.12 14.73 -40.16
CA THR A 843 44.01 15.32 -40.93
C THR A 843 43.21 16.34 -40.12
N GLY A 844 43.40 16.37 -38.80
CA GLY A 844 42.59 17.12 -37.86
C GLY A 844 41.42 16.35 -37.26
N VAL A 845 41.06 15.18 -37.81
CA VAL A 845 40.04 14.32 -37.22
C VAL A 845 40.61 13.54 -36.04
N LEU A 846 39.99 13.72 -34.87
CA LEU A 846 40.41 13.12 -33.60
C LEU A 846 39.24 12.33 -33.03
N LYS A 847 39.44 11.03 -32.75
CA LYS A 847 38.42 10.08 -32.29
C LYS A 847 38.63 9.68 -30.83
N GLU A 848 37.53 9.53 -30.10
CA GLU A 848 37.49 9.08 -28.70
C GLU A 848 38.47 9.87 -27.80
N SER A 849 39.42 9.21 -27.12
CA SER A 849 40.36 9.90 -26.21
C SER A 849 41.29 10.89 -26.93
N ALA A 850 41.49 10.77 -28.24
CA ALA A 850 42.30 11.71 -29.03
C ALA A 850 41.68 13.11 -29.09
N GLN A 851 40.36 13.24 -28.89
CA GLN A 851 39.71 14.55 -28.80
C GLN A 851 40.29 15.42 -27.67
N GLU A 852 40.71 14.79 -26.56
CA GLU A 852 41.25 15.50 -25.39
C GLU A 852 42.61 16.18 -25.65
N LEU A 853 43.29 15.82 -26.75
CA LEU A 853 44.49 16.54 -27.20
C LEU A 853 44.17 18.02 -27.48
N VAL A 854 42.98 18.29 -28.02
CA VAL A 854 42.51 19.63 -28.38
C VAL A 854 41.47 20.16 -27.40
N ARG A 855 40.51 19.34 -26.94
CA ARG A 855 39.40 19.80 -26.09
C ARG A 855 39.84 20.42 -24.77
N ARG A 856 40.96 19.96 -24.19
CA ARG A 856 41.56 20.54 -22.97
C ARG A 856 41.92 22.03 -23.11
N LEU A 857 42.08 22.53 -24.33
CA LEU A 857 42.40 23.92 -24.64
C LEU A 857 41.16 24.79 -24.83
N ILE A 858 39.97 24.18 -24.91
CA ILE A 858 38.71 24.87 -25.13
C ILE A 858 38.18 25.35 -23.77
N PRO A 859 37.86 26.65 -23.60
CA PRO A 859 37.25 27.13 -22.37
C PRO A 859 35.92 26.40 -22.04
N SER A 860 35.82 25.92 -20.81
CA SER A 860 34.59 25.36 -20.27
C SER A 860 33.48 26.42 -20.20
N ARG A 861 32.23 25.97 -20.29
CA ARG A 861 31.07 26.87 -20.11
C ARG A 861 30.98 27.28 -18.66
N THR A 862 30.59 28.53 -18.42
CA THR A 862 30.35 29.01 -17.07
C THR A 862 29.04 28.41 -16.52
N ALA A 863 28.89 28.36 -15.19
CA ALA A 863 27.65 27.91 -14.56
C ALA A 863 26.43 28.71 -15.06
N ALA A 864 26.56 30.04 -15.20
CA ALA A 864 25.50 30.89 -15.72
C ALA A 864 25.07 30.52 -17.15
N GLN A 865 26.02 30.11 -18.01
CA GLN A 865 25.71 29.63 -19.35
C GLN A 865 24.98 28.28 -19.32
N VAL A 866 25.40 27.36 -18.44
CA VAL A 866 24.74 26.07 -18.24
C VAL A 866 23.31 26.26 -17.73
N GLU A 867 23.12 27.09 -16.71
CA GLU A 867 21.80 27.43 -16.18
C GLU A 867 20.90 28.09 -17.24
N ALA A 868 21.44 29.00 -18.07
CA ALA A 868 20.69 29.62 -19.17
C ALA A 868 20.24 28.56 -20.20
N GLY A 869 21.13 27.63 -20.53
CA GLY A 869 20.84 26.48 -21.39
C GLY A 869 19.75 25.57 -20.84
N MET A 870 19.79 25.25 -19.54
CA MET A 870 18.74 24.45 -18.87
C MET A 870 17.37 25.12 -18.98
N ARG A 871 17.28 26.44 -18.77
CA ARG A 871 16.02 27.21 -18.88
C ARG A 871 15.50 27.27 -20.32
N ASP A 872 16.38 27.43 -21.31
CA ASP A 872 16.00 27.41 -22.72
C ASP A 872 15.50 26.01 -23.13
N LEU A 873 16.26 24.97 -22.78
CA LEU A 873 15.92 23.61 -23.16
C LEU A 873 14.66 23.10 -22.46
N ALA A 874 14.39 23.48 -21.20
CA ALA A 874 13.13 23.20 -20.54
C ALA A 874 11.93 23.78 -21.33
N LYS A 875 12.04 25.03 -21.83
CA LYS A 875 11.01 25.60 -22.70
C LYS A 875 10.88 24.84 -24.03
N GLY A 876 12.00 24.40 -24.59
CA GLY A 876 12.03 23.56 -25.79
C GLY A 876 11.32 22.21 -25.58
N PHE A 877 11.62 21.51 -24.50
CA PHE A 877 10.97 20.26 -24.11
C PHE A 877 9.48 20.44 -23.90
N ASN A 878 9.07 21.48 -23.18
CA ASN A 878 7.66 21.78 -22.97
C ASN A 878 6.94 22.10 -24.29
N ALA A 879 7.60 22.74 -25.26
CA ALA A 879 7.04 22.99 -26.58
C ALA A 879 6.82 21.71 -27.40
N GLU A 880 7.45 20.61 -26.98
CA GLU A 880 7.41 19.29 -27.61
C GLU A 880 6.66 18.24 -26.78
N GLY A 881 5.87 18.66 -25.79
CA GLY A 881 5.08 17.74 -24.96
C GLY A 881 5.91 16.91 -23.99
N MET A 882 7.17 17.28 -23.74
CA MET A 882 8.10 16.51 -22.92
C MET A 882 8.17 17.07 -21.50
N THR A 883 8.06 16.19 -20.50
CA THR A 883 7.97 16.58 -19.09
C THR A 883 9.05 15.96 -18.21
N SER A 884 9.83 15.01 -18.73
CA SER A 884 10.90 14.36 -17.97
C SER A 884 12.10 14.02 -18.85
N VAL A 885 13.29 13.95 -18.25
CA VAL A 885 14.54 13.59 -18.89
C VAL A 885 15.46 12.84 -17.93
N LYS A 886 16.23 11.89 -18.46
CA LYS A 886 17.39 11.31 -17.78
C LYS A 886 18.66 11.91 -18.37
N ASP A 887 19.35 12.71 -17.56
CA ASP A 887 20.55 13.47 -17.96
C ASP A 887 21.82 12.74 -17.50
N PRO A 888 22.64 12.22 -18.42
CA PRO A 888 23.89 11.56 -18.07
C PRO A 888 24.99 12.57 -17.75
N THR A 889 26.12 12.08 -17.21
CA THR A 889 27.36 12.85 -17.02
C THR A 889 27.26 14.08 -16.12
N VAL A 890 26.33 14.08 -15.18
CA VAL A 890 26.17 15.17 -14.21
C VAL A 890 27.37 15.20 -13.25
N THR A 891 27.91 16.40 -13.05
CA THR A 891 28.99 16.70 -12.11
C THR A 891 28.45 17.48 -10.91
N SER A 892 29.25 17.65 -9.85
CA SER A 892 28.87 18.47 -8.69
C SER A 892 28.49 19.91 -9.06
N SER A 893 29.19 20.52 -10.03
CA SER A 893 28.86 21.88 -10.53
C SER A 893 27.54 21.91 -11.31
N THR A 894 27.27 20.87 -12.10
CA THR A 894 26.03 20.74 -12.87
C THR A 894 24.84 20.50 -11.95
N TRP A 895 25.01 19.65 -10.92
CA TRP A 895 24.01 19.44 -9.87
C TRP A 895 23.66 20.74 -9.13
N ALA A 896 24.66 21.55 -8.77
CA ALA A 896 24.44 22.86 -8.17
C ALA A 896 23.66 23.81 -9.09
N SER A 897 23.94 23.77 -10.40
CA SER A 897 23.20 24.54 -11.41
C SER A 897 21.74 24.08 -11.49
N TYR A 898 21.48 22.76 -11.47
CA TYR A 898 20.13 22.21 -11.41
C TYR A 898 19.38 22.64 -10.15
N ALA A 899 20.00 22.53 -8.98
CA ALA A 899 19.40 22.94 -7.71
C ALA A 899 19.01 24.42 -7.72
N LYS A 900 19.83 25.28 -8.33
CA LYS A 900 19.52 26.71 -8.50
C LYS A 900 18.35 26.96 -9.45
N VAL A 901 18.36 26.35 -10.64
CA VAL A 901 17.27 26.50 -11.62
C VAL A 901 15.94 25.94 -11.06
N LEU A 902 16.01 24.87 -10.25
CA LEU A 902 14.86 24.33 -9.53
C LEU A 902 14.34 25.31 -8.47
N ALA A 903 15.22 25.90 -7.65
CA ALA A 903 14.85 26.88 -6.62
C ALA A 903 14.20 28.15 -7.21
N GLU A 904 14.58 28.54 -8.43
CA GLU A 904 13.96 29.63 -9.19
C GLU A 904 12.57 29.26 -9.76
N GLY A 905 12.14 28.00 -9.66
CA GLY A 905 10.90 27.51 -10.25
C GLY A 905 10.93 27.38 -11.77
N ALA A 906 12.11 27.49 -12.40
CA ALA A 906 12.28 27.47 -13.84
C ALA A 906 12.51 26.04 -14.41
N LEU A 907 12.80 25.06 -13.55
CA LEU A 907 12.93 23.65 -13.94
C LEU A 907 11.54 23.02 -14.12
N THR A 908 11.00 23.14 -15.33
CA THR A 908 9.65 22.67 -15.72
C THR A 908 9.66 21.29 -16.38
N VAL A 909 10.72 20.51 -16.13
CA VAL A 909 10.94 19.14 -16.59
C VAL A 909 11.53 18.36 -15.41
N ARG A 910 11.11 17.11 -15.17
CA ARG A 910 11.72 16.24 -14.15
C ARG A 910 13.07 15.75 -14.65
N VAL A 911 14.10 15.86 -13.85
CA VAL A 911 15.46 15.45 -14.20
C VAL A 911 15.90 14.28 -13.35
N PHE A 912 16.21 13.16 -13.99
CA PHE A 912 16.91 12.03 -13.39
C PHE A 912 18.39 12.11 -13.75
N ALA A 913 19.21 12.59 -12.82
CA ALA A 913 20.62 12.84 -13.06
C ALA A 913 21.46 11.58 -12.84
N LEU A 914 22.23 11.16 -13.86
CA LEU A 914 23.31 10.19 -13.66
C LEU A 914 24.63 10.91 -13.47
N TRP A 915 25.27 10.66 -12.33
CA TRP A 915 26.60 11.14 -12.02
C TRP A 915 27.64 10.57 -12.99
N LEU A 916 28.65 11.37 -13.32
CA LEU A 916 29.82 10.87 -14.04
C LEU A 916 30.59 9.87 -13.15
N GLY A 917 30.57 8.58 -13.50
CA GLY A 917 31.11 7.49 -12.66
C GLY A 917 32.64 7.43 -12.54
N GLY A 918 33.37 8.32 -13.21
CA GLY A 918 34.83 8.34 -13.21
C GLY A 918 35.47 7.24 -14.06
N ARG A 919 36.81 7.15 -14.00
CA ARG A 919 37.62 6.16 -14.74
C ARG A 919 38.56 5.34 -13.85
N THR A 920 38.54 5.59 -12.53
CA THR A 920 39.42 4.94 -11.56
C THR A 920 38.60 4.53 -10.34
N GLU A 921 39.07 3.50 -9.63
CA GLU A 921 38.45 3.07 -8.37
C GLU A 921 38.40 4.20 -7.34
N ALA A 922 39.46 4.98 -7.19
CA ALA A 922 39.49 6.09 -6.24
C ALA A 922 38.40 7.13 -6.52
N ALA A 923 38.18 7.49 -7.79
CA ALA A 923 37.11 8.41 -8.17
C ALA A 923 35.72 7.81 -7.93
N ALA A 924 35.54 6.53 -8.20
CA ALA A 924 34.28 5.83 -7.95
C ALA A 924 33.96 5.73 -6.45
N GLN A 925 34.94 5.36 -5.62
CA GLN A 925 34.79 5.33 -4.16
C GLN A 925 34.47 6.70 -3.59
N GLN A 926 35.14 7.76 -4.08
CA GLN A 926 34.82 9.14 -3.69
C GLN A 926 33.36 9.46 -4.04
N LEU A 927 32.92 9.19 -5.27
CA LEU A 927 31.54 9.44 -5.69
C LEU A 927 30.53 8.64 -4.88
N ILE A 928 30.81 7.37 -4.59
CA ILE A 928 30.00 6.51 -3.73
C ILE A 928 29.86 7.15 -2.35
N SER A 929 30.97 7.59 -1.75
CA SER A 929 30.95 8.21 -0.43
C SER A 929 30.13 9.51 -0.39
N GLU A 930 30.18 10.30 -1.46
CA GLU A 930 29.48 11.59 -1.54
C GLU A 930 27.99 11.44 -1.88
N ARG A 931 27.61 10.46 -2.72
CA ARG A 931 26.31 10.47 -3.42
C ARG A 931 25.44 9.24 -3.20
N SER A 932 25.99 8.12 -2.74
CA SER A 932 25.23 6.86 -2.67
C SER A 932 24.01 6.94 -1.75
N ALA A 933 24.10 7.70 -0.64
CA ALA A 933 22.97 7.92 0.26
C ALA A 933 21.76 8.59 -0.42
N MET A 934 21.99 9.38 -1.47
CA MET A 934 20.94 10.07 -2.24
C MET A 934 20.57 9.32 -3.53
N SER A 935 21.26 8.23 -3.88
CA SER A 935 21.16 7.56 -5.19
C SER A 935 20.88 6.03 -5.13
N ARG A 936 20.73 5.46 -3.93
CA ARG A 936 20.26 4.08 -3.67
C ARG A 936 18.72 4.06 -3.65
N PRO A 937 18.02 2.93 -3.97
CA PRO A 937 16.73 2.96 -4.67
C PRO A 937 15.84 4.11 -4.22
N TYR A 938 15.51 4.94 -5.20
CA TYR A 938 14.96 6.27 -5.00
C TYR A 938 13.84 6.30 -3.95
N VAL A 939 14.10 6.96 -2.83
CA VAL A 939 13.08 7.37 -1.87
C VAL A 939 12.80 8.84 -2.14
N SER A 940 11.53 9.16 -2.38
CA SER A 940 11.06 10.53 -2.61
C SER A 940 11.52 11.45 -1.47
N THR A 941 12.20 12.54 -1.84
CA THR A 941 12.62 13.60 -0.92
C THR A 941 11.67 14.80 -0.96
N GLY A 942 10.59 14.75 -1.76
CA GLY A 942 9.75 15.90 -2.09
C GLY A 942 8.93 15.72 -3.39
N ASP A 943 8.87 16.75 -4.24
CA ASP A 943 8.01 16.81 -5.45
C ASP A 943 8.55 16.08 -6.70
N ASP A 944 9.64 15.31 -6.53
CA ASP A 944 10.28 14.44 -7.53
C ASP A 944 10.69 15.16 -8.84
N ARG A 945 11.11 16.44 -8.77
CA ARG A 945 11.57 17.22 -9.95
C ARG A 945 13.05 17.09 -10.28
N LEU A 946 13.90 16.87 -9.30
CA LEU A 946 15.34 16.64 -9.49
C LEU A 946 15.73 15.41 -8.66
N VAL A 947 16.12 14.34 -9.34
CA VAL A 947 16.44 13.05 -8.76
C VAL A 947 17.93 12.76 -8.97
N SER A 948 18.63 12.43 -7.90
CA SER A 948 19.98 11.87 -7.95
C SER A 948 19.86 10.39 -8.30
N GLY A 949 19.97 10.07 -9.58
CA GLY A 949 19.46 8.82 -10.13
C GLY A 949 20.42 7.64 -10.09
N GLY A 950 21.71 7.87 -10.30
CA GLY A 950 22.69 6.79 -10.42
C GLY A 950 23.98 7.25 -11.08
N VAL A 951 24.66 6.37 -11.79
CA VAL A 951 25.94 6.66 -12.47
C VAL A 951 25.92 6.31 -13.95
N LYS A 952 26.65 7.10 -14.75
CA LYS A 952 26.94 6.85 -16.17
C LYS A 952 28.38 6.35 -16.32
N LEU A 953 28.56 5.26 -17.05
CA LEU A 953 29.85 4.68 -17.47
C LEU A 953 29.90 4.48 -19.00
N TYR A 954 31.08 4.11 -19.52
CA TYR A 954 31.33 3.90 -20.94
C TYR A 954 32.21 2.69 -21.18
N ILE A 955 31.80 1.78 -22.09
CA ILE A 955 32.66 0.67 -22.53
C ILE A 955 33.23 0.87 -23.93
N ASP A 956 32.48 1.44 -24.88
CA ASP A 956 32.89 1.58 -26.28
C ASP A 956 32.57 2.95 -26.90
N GLY A 957 32.91 3.10 -28.19
CA GLY A 957 32.77 4.33 -28.97
C GLY A 957 31.41 4.46 -29.68
N SER A 958 31.41 4.87 -30.95
CA SER A 958 30.18 5.08 -31.73
C SER A 958 30.13 4.35 -33.05
N GLY A 959 28.90 4.13 -33.53
CA GLY A 959 28.65 3.61 -34.88
C GLY A 959 29.03 4.60 -35.98
N GLY A 960 28.91 5.91 -35.75
CA GLY A 960 29.30 6.94 -36.72
C GLY A 960 30.80 6.99 -36.97
N ALA A 961 31.61 6.91 -35.90
CA ALA A 961 33.07 6.90 -36.00
C ALA A 961 33.65 5.54 -36.38
N ARG A 962 32.84 4.48 -36.37
CA ARG A 962 33.24 3.07 -36.52
C ARG A 962 34.23 2.64 -35.43
N THR A 963 33.96 3.08 -34.20
CA THR A 963 34.78 2.85 -33.01
C THR A 963 34.06 2.01 -31.95
N ALA A 964 32.73 1.86 -32.04
CA ALA A 964 31.99 0.94 -31.19
C ALA A 964 32.51 -0.50 -31.36
N TRP A 965 32.51 -1.27 -30.26
CA TRP A 965 33.28 -2.51 -30.16
C TRP A 965 32.46 -3.69 -30.72
N LEU A 966 32.88 -4.20 -31.87
CA LEU A 966 32.18 -5.26 -32.60
C LEU A 966 32.92 -6.60 -32.57
N TYR A 967 32.18 -7.69 -32.82
CA TYR A 967 32.77 -8.99 -33.15
C TYR A 967 33.36 -9.03 -34.56
N ASP A 968 32.66 -8.42 -35.51
CA ASP A 968 33.00 -8.40 -36.94
C ASP A 968 33.57 -7.04 -37.38
N ASP A 969 34.32 -7.05 -38.48
CA ASP A 969 34.89 -5.84 -39.08
C ASP A 969 33.78 -4.86 -39.49
N TRP A 970 34.01 -3.57 -39.30
CA TRP A 970 33.15 -2.48 -39.74
C TRP A 970 33.05 -2.44 -41.27
N ASN A 971 32.02 -1.77 -41.78
CA ASN A 971 32.03 -1.35 -43.18
C ASN A 971 32.70 0.03 -43.32
N LYS A 972 33.30 0.33 -44.48
CA LYS A 972 33.82 1.68 -44.81
C LYS A 972 32.88 2.52 -45.67
N ASP A 973 31.95 1.84 -46.31
CA ASP A 973 30.81 2.35 -47.05
C ASP A 973 29.72 1.27 -47.01
N TYR A 974 28.53 1.49 -47.59
CA TYR A 974 27.42 0.55 -47.49
C TYR A 974 27.77 -0.92 -47.83
N THR A 975 28.70 -1.19 -48.73
CA THR A 975 28.98 -2.56 -49.22
C THR A 975 30.38 -3.06 -48.92
N SER A 976 31.36 -2.18 -48.71
CA SER A 976 32.76 -2.54 -48.55
C SER A 976 33.13 -2.71 -47.09
N VAL A 977 33.92 -3.75 -46.80
CA VAL A 977 34.47 -4.00 -45.45
C VAL A 977 35.67 -3.09 -45.20
N ASP A 978 35.75 -2.58 -43.98
CA ASP A 978 36.91 -1.88 -43.41
C ASP A 978 37.80 -2.91 -42.69
N ALA A 979 38.55 -3.67 -43.48
CA ALA A 979 39.26 -4.84 -42.99
C ALA A 979 40.20 -4.52 -41.82
N GLY A 980 40.06 -5.27 -40.72
CA GLY A 980 40.83 -5.10 -39.49
C GLY A 980 40.29 -4.04 -38.51
N ASN A 981 39.28 -3.25 -38.89
CA ASN A 981 38.64 -2.33 -37.97
C ASN A 981 37.41 -2.97 -37.31
N ARG A 982 37.50 -3.35 -36.04
CA ARG A 982 36.37 -3.85 -35.23
C ARG A 982 35.94 -2.87 -34.14
N GLY A 983 36.38 -1.61 -34.25
CA GLY A 983 36.38 -0.68 -33.12
C GLY A 983 37.19 -1.21 -31.94
N TYR A 984 36.95 -0.64 -30.76
CA TYR A 984 37.72 -0.95 -29.56
C TYR A 984 36.99 -0.51 -28.29
N PRO A 985 37.33 -1.08 -27.12
CA PRO A 985 36.82 -0.58 -25.86
C PRO A 985 37.41 0.82 -25.60
N ALA A 986 36.53 1.83 -25.48
CA ALA A 986 36.91 3.23 -25.23
C ALA A 986 37.46 3.41 -23.80
N SER A 987 37.10 2.50 -22.90
CA SER A 987 37.60 2.39 -21.53
C SER A 987 38.22 1.02 -21.31
N ASN A 988 39.18 0.88 -20.39
CA ASN A 988 39.72 -0.43 -20.02
C ASN A 988 38.59 -1.34 -19.48
N PRO A 989 38.30 -2.51 -20.10
CA PRO A 989 37.17 -3.34 -19.71
C PRO A 989 37.22 -3.81 -18.26
N ASP A 990 38.36 -4.32 -17.79
CA ASP A 990 38.51 -4.83 -16.43
C ASP A 990 38.21 -3.75 -15.39
N THR A 991 38.69 -2.53 -15.67
CA THR A 991 38.40 -1.36 -14.84
C THR A 991 36.90 -1.08 -14.83
N VAL A 992 36.24 -1.02 -15.98
CA VAL A 992 34.79 -0.75 -16.04
C VAL A 992 33.99 -1.82 -15.31
N ARG A 993 34.38 -3.11 -15.40
CA ARG A 993 33.67 -4.21 -14.71
C ARG A 993 33.81 -4.07 -13.21
N HIS A 994 35.02 -3.72 -12.76
CA HIS A 994 35.27 -3.41 -11.36
C HIS A 994 34.45 -2.20 -10.89
N LEU A 995 34.35 -1.14 -11.69
CA LEU A 995 33.51 0.02 -11.36
C LEU A 995 32.02 -0.34 -11.31
N ILE A 996 31.51 -1.13 -12.26
CA ILE A 996 30.13 -1.66 -12.25
C ILE A 996 29.88 -2.37 -10.91
N ARG A 997 30.78 -3.28 -10.51
CA ARG A 997 30.66 -4.00 -9.25
C ARG A 997 30.69 -3.07 -8.04
N LEU A 998 31.59 -2.09 -7.99
CA LEU A 998 31.66 -1.12 -6.88
C LEU A 998 30.35 -0.33 -6.72
N PHE A 999 29.79 0.19 -7.81
CA PHE A 999 28.53 0.94 -7.75
C PHE A 999 27.32 0.04 -7.47
N HIS A 1000 27.31 -1.17 -8.02
CA HIS A 1000 26.31 -2.20 -7.77
C HIS A 1000 26.30 -2.61 -6.29
N ASP A 1001 27.45 -2.96 -5.72
CA ASP A 1001 27.61 -3.30 -4.30
C ASP A 1001 27.26 -2.11 -3.41
N ALA A 1002 27.46 -0.90 -3.92
CA ALA A 1002 26.99 0.33 -3.32
C ALA A 1002 25.51 0.64 -3.64
N GLY A 1003 24.70 -0.31 -4.11
CA GLY A 1003 23.26 -0.17 -4.35
C GLY A 1003 22.85 0.96 -5.30
N MET A 1004 23.76 1.47 -6.13
CA MET A 1004 23.48 2.57 -7.05
C MET A 1004 23.05 2.02 -8.41
N HIS A 1005 22.06 2.66 -9.04
CA HIS A 1005 21.74 2.40 -10.44
C HIS A 1005 22.93 2.75 -11.33
N VAL A 1006 23.31 1.84 -12.24
CA VAL A 1006 24.41 2.00 -13.18
C VAL A 1006 23.86 1.95 -14.60
N SER A 1007 24.15 2.95 -15.42
CA SER A 1007 23.90 2.90 -16.86
C SER A 1007 25.20 2.97 -17.65
N VAL A 1008 25.44 2.02 -18.55
CA VAL A 1008 26.68 1.96 -19.34
C VAL A 1008 26.37 2.26 -20.80
N HIS A 1009 27.12 3.19 -21.40
CA HIS A 1009 27.18 3.37 -22.85
C HIS A 1009 27.74 2.12 -23.53
N ALA A 1010 26.93 1.48 -24.38
CA ALA A 1010 27.36 0.36 -25.21
C ALA A 1010 26.62 0.36 -26.56
N ILE A 1011 27.35 0.47 -27.67
CA ILE A 1011 26.77 0.50 -29.02
C ILE A 1011 27.01 -0.80 -29.79
N GLY A 1012 28.23 -1.33 -29.77
CA GLY A 1012 28.59 -2.51 -30.53
C GLY A 1012 28.14 -3.81 -29.86
N ASP A 1013 27.86 -4.84 -30.65
CA ASP A 1013 27.38 -6.15 -30.17
C ASP A 1013 28.28 -6.73 -29.08
N ARG A 1014 29.60 -6.72 -29.29
CA ARG A 1014 30.59 -7.20 -28.31
C ARG A 1014 30.63 -6.35 -27.04
N GLY A 1015 30.49 -5.03 -27.17
CA GLY A 1015 30.38 -4.13 -26.03
C GLY A 1015 29.11 -4.37 -25.21
N ILE A 1016 27.98 -4.62 -25.88
CA ILE A 1016 26.68 -4.86 -25.25
C ILE A 1016 26.68 -6.20 -24.51
N ASP A 1017 27.14 -7.29 -25.15
CA ASP A 1017 27.30 -8.62 -24.53
C ASP A 1017 28.13 -8.51 -23.25
N TRP A 1018 29.27 -7.82 -23.36
CA TRP A 1018 30.17 -7.63 -22.23
C TRP A 1018 29.50 -6.88 -21.06
N VAL A 1019 28.65 -5.88 -21.32
CA VAL A 1019 27.95 -5.11 -20.28
C VAL A 1019 26.91 -5.96 -19.57
N VAL A 1020 26.05 -6.66 -20.32
CA VAL A 1020 25.00 -7.48 -19.71
C VAL A 1020 25.58 -8.67 -18.94
N ASP A 1021 26.69 -9.24 -19.42
CA ASP A 1021 27.44 -10.27 -18.69
C ASP A 1021 28.07 -9.70 -17.41
N SER A 1022 28.57 -8.47 -17.44
CA SER A 1022 29.10 -7.80 -16.25
C SER A 1022 28.01 -7.51 -15.21
N TYR A 1023 26.79 -7.17 -15.64
CA TYR A 1023 25.64 -7.07 -14.74
C TYR A 1023 25.23 -8.43 -14.17
N ALA A 1024 25.17 -9.48 -15.00
CA ALA A 1024 24.88 -10.84 -14.54
C ALA A 1024 25.96 -11.38 -13.58
N GLU A 1025 27.23 -11.02 -13.77
CA GLU A 1025 28.31 -11.32 -12.85
C GLU A 1025 28.14 -10.59 -11.51
N ALA A 1026 27.88 -9.28 -11.54
CA ALA A 1026 27.66 -8.49 -10.33
C ALA A 1026 26.45 -9.01 -9.53
N MET A 1027 25.32 -9.29 -10.20
CA MET A 1027 24.12 -9.84 -9.59
C MET A 1027 24.32 -11.24 -9.01
N ARG A 1028 25.13 -12.09 -9.64
CA ARG A 1028 25.48 -13.40 -9.07
C ARG A 1028 26.37 -13.28 -7.84
N ALA A 1029 27.32 -12.34 -7.85
CA ALA A 1029 28.23 -12.12 -6.73
C ALA A 1029 27.51 -11.48 -5.53
N ASN A 1030 26.58 -10.55 -5.77
CA ASN A 1030 25.84 -9.83 -4.75
C ASN A 1030 24.39 -9.56 -5.20
N PRO A 1031 23.46 -10.50 -5.02
CA PRO A 1031 22.10 -10.36 -5.54
C PRO A 1031 21.37 -9.13 -4.96
N MET A 1032 21.04 -8.15 -5.82
CA MET A 1032 20.22 -6.99 -5.46
C MET A 1032 19.02 -6.84 -6.40
N GLN A 1033 17.85 -6.57 -5.82
CA GLN A 1033 16.62 -6.36 -6.56
C GLN A 1033 16.38 -4.88 -6.83
N GLY A 1034 15.90 -4.56 -8.03
CA GLY A 1034 15.36 -3.24 -8.34
C GLY A 1034 16.40 -2.13 -8.48
N LEU A 1035 17.66 -2.45 -8.82
CA LEU A 1035 18.65 -1.42 -9.18
C LEU A 1035 18.50 -0.91 -10.62
N ARG A 1036 17.70 -1.60 -11.45
CA ARG A 1036 17.31 -1.20 -12.80
C ARG A 1036 18.46 -0.84 -13.72
N HIS A 1037 19.62 -1.51 -13.59
CA HIS A 1037 20.81 -1.17 -14.37
C HIS A 1037 20.51 -1.05 -15.88
N GLY A 1038 21.09 -0.04 -16.53
CA GLY A 1038 20.74 0.39 -17.88
C GLY A 1038 21.83 0.16 -18.91
N ILE A 1039 21.44 -0.18 -20.15
CA ILE A 1039 22.34 -0.28 -21.30
C ILE A 1039 22.01 0.83 -22.26
N ILE A 1040 22.80 1.90 -22.25
CA ILE A 1040 22.55 3.08 -23.08
C ILE A 1040 22.93 2.78 -24.52
N HIS A 1041 22.04 3.17 -25.43
CA HIS A 1041 22.02 2.91 -26.87
C HIS A 1041 21.62 1.48 -27.23
N ALA A 1042 22.35 0.46 -26.78
CA ALA A 1042 22.04 -0.94 -27.10
C ALA A 1042 21.67 -1.13 -28.59
N ASN A 1043 22.46 -0.54 -29.50
CA ASN A 1043 22.04 -0.35 -30.90
C ASN A 1043 21.93 -1.68 -31.65
N ILE A 1044 22.85 -2.62 -31.43
CA ILE A 1044 22.88 -3.90 -32.15
C ILE A 1044 23.18 -5.07 -31.20
N PRO A 1045 22.30 -5.35 -30.22
CA PRO A 1045 22.53 -6.44 -29.27
C PRO A 1045 22.55 -7.78 -30.00
N SER A 1046 23.42 -8.69 -29.55
CA SER A 1046 23.35 -10.10 -29.95
C SER A 1046 22.10 -10.77 -29.35
N ASP A 1047 21.75 -11.96 -29.85
CA ASP A 1047 20.63 -12.72 -29.30
C ASP A 1047 20.91 -13.11 -27.83
N HIS A 1048 22.18 -13.41 -27.51
CA HIS A 1048 22.64 -13.65 -26.14
C HIS A 1048 22.35 -12.44 -25.26
N ALA A 1049 22.72 -11.23 -25.68
CA ALA A 1049 22.48 -10.05 -24.87
C ALA A 1049 20.99 -9.80 -24.61
N ILE A 1050 20.13 -10.01 -25.60
CA ILE A 1050 18.68 -9.88 -25.44
C ILE A 1050 18.15 -10.91 -24.42
N ASP A 1051 18.62 -12.15 -24.50
CA ASP A 1051 18.23 -13.20 -23.55
C ASP A 1051 18.72 -12.91 -22.12
N VAL A 1052 19.93 -12.36 -21.97
CA VAL A 1052 20.46 -11.93 -20.67
C VAL A 1052 19.68 -10.72 -20.14
N MET A 1053 19.31 -9.75 -20.98
CA MET A 1053 18.45 -8.63 -20.57
C MET A 1053 17.10 -9.14 -20.05
N ALA A 1054 16.44 -10.05 -20.79
CA ALA A 1054 15.18 -10.64 -20.36
C ALA A 1054 15.30 -11.38 -19.02
N MET A 1055 16.38 -12.15 -18.84
CA MET A 1055 16.69 -12.83 -17.58
C MET A 1055 16.89 -11.83 -16.44
N LEU A 1056 17.74 -10.80 -16.62
CA LEU A 1056 18.01 -9.79 -15.60
C LEU A 1056 16.75 -9.01 -15.20
N GLN A 1057 15.86 -8.70 -16.14
CA GLN A 1057 14.61 -8.00 -15.83
C GLN A 1057 13.69 -8.88 -15.00
N ARG A 1058 13.51 -10.14 -15.42
CA ARG A 1058 12.66 -11.10 -14.73
C ARG A 1058 13.17 -11.44 -13.33
N ASP A 1059 14.47 -11.67 -13.19
CA ASP A 1059 15.05 -12.25 -11.98
C ASP A 1059 15.54 -11.17 -11.00
N HIS A 1060 15.81 -9.94 -11.47
CA HIS A 1060 16.47 -8.89 -10.67
C HIS A 1060 15.88 -7.47 -10.82
N ASP A 1061 14.88 -7.23 -11.69
CA ASP A 1061 14.45 -5.87 -12.09
C ASP A 1061 15.66 -5.00 -12.51
N ALA A 1062 16.47 -5.52 -13.46
CA ALA A 1062 17.68 -4.87 -13.99
C ALA A 1062 17.95 -5.24 -15.45
N GLY A 1063 18.91 -4.57 -16.10
CA GLY A 1063 19.30 -4.88 -17.48
C GLY A 1063 18.35 -4.29 -18.54
N TYR A 1064 17.94 -3.04 -18.34
CA TYR A 1064 17.02 -2.35 -19.25
C TYR A 1064 17.79 -1.64 -20.38
N PRO A 1065 17.55 -1.98 -21.66
CA PRO A 1065 18.11 -1.22 -22.76
C PRO A 1065 17.47 0.18 -22.85
N GLU A 1066 18.30 1.17 -23.14
CA GLU A 1066 17.95 2.59 -23.34
C GLU A 1066 18.31 3.04 -24.76
N PRO A 1067 17.62 2.51 -25.80
CA PRO A 1067 17.94 2.79 -27.18
C PRO A 1067 17.50 4.18 -27.64
N SER A 1068 18.12 4.62 -28.74
CA SER A 1068 17.75 5.85 -29.42
C SER A 1068 17.15 5.53 -30.79
N ALA A 1069 15.82 5.34 -30.83
CA ALA A 1069 15.11 5.02 -32.07
C ALA A 1069 15.37 6.05 -33.17
N SER A 1070 15.60 7.32 -32.82
CA SER A 1070 15.91 8.40 -33.77
C SER A 1070 17.22 8.20 -34.52
N PHE A 1071 18.11 7.28 -34.10
CA PHE A 1071 19.38 7.02 -34.79
C PHE A 1071 19.17 6.41 -36.18
N THR A 1072 18.16 5.56 -36.36
CA THR A 1072 17.82 5.00 -37.69
C THR A 1072 17.30 6.06 -38.65
N TRP A 1073 16.89 7.22 -38.14
CA TRP A 1073 16.47 8.36 -38.95
C TRP A 1073 17.56 9.40 -39.09
N TRP A 1074 17.92 10.05 -37.99
CA TRP A 1074 18.79 11.22 -38.00
C TRP A 1074 20.22 10.85 -38.34
N LEU A 1075 20.74 9.74 -37.82
CA LEU A 1075 22.06 9.22 -38.20
C LEU A 1075 21.94 8.15 -39.30
N GLY A 1076 20.73 7.95 -39.84
CA GLY A 1076 20.36 6.77 -40.60
C GLY A 1076 21.24 6.53 -41.82
N ASP A 1077 21.58 7.58 -42.56
CA ASP A 1077 22.45 7.45 -43.72
C ASP A 1077 23.88 7.00 -43.34
N ALA A 1078 24.49 7.62 -42.31
CA ALA A 1078 25.80 7.19 -41.82
C ALA A 1078 25.76 5.78 -41.22
N TYR A 1079 24.69 5.43 -40.51
CA TYR A 1079 24.52 4.10 -39.89
C TYR A 1079 24.29 3.01 -40.93
N ALA A 1080 23.47 3.26 -41.95
CA ALA A 1080 23.31 2.36 -43.07
C ALA A 1080 24.68 2.08 -43.72
N SER A 1081 25.44 3.14 -44.00
CA SER A 1081 26.81 3.03 -44.55
C SER A 1081 27.72 2.16 -43.68
N ASN A 1082 27.77 2.43 -42.37
CA ASN A 1082 28.77 1.82 -41.49
C ASN A 1082 28.43 0.40 -41.05
N PHE A 1083 27.15 0.05 -40.94
CA PHE A 1083 26.73 -1.32 -40.58
C PHE A 1083 26.51 -2.22 -41.79
N GLY A 1084 26.27 -1.65 -42.97
CA GLY A 1084 26.04 -2.38 -44.21
C GLY A 1084 24.71 -3.14 -44.26
N PRO A 1085 24.37 -3.75 -45.40
CA PRO A 1085 23.02 -4.25 -45.69
C PRO A 1085 22.54 -5.38 -44.78
N VAL A 1086 23.45 -6.09 -44.11
CA VAL A 1086 23.09 -7.22 -43.23
C VAL A 1086 22.88 -6.76 -41.79
N ARG A 1087 23.87 -6.07 -41.19
CA ARG A 1087 23.77 -5.66 -39.78
C ARG A 1087 22.77 -4.52 -39.57
N SER A 1088 22.58 -3.63 -40.55
CA SER A 1088 21.59 -2.56 -40.44
C SER A 1088 20.17 -3.07 -40.19
N LEU A 1089 19.83 -4.28 -40.65
CA LEU A 1089 18.50 -4.88 -40.43
C LEU A 1089 18.20 -5.19 -38.95
N ARG A 1090 19.24 -5.35 -38.13
CA ARG A 1090 19.14 -5.69 -36.70
C ARG A 1090 19.29 -4.49 -35.76
N LEU A 1091 19.50 -3.29 -36.30
CA LEU A 1091 19.64 -2.09 -35.48
C LEU A 1091 18.32 -1.77 -34.76
N ASN A 1092 18.43 -1.44 -33.47
CA ASN A 1092 17.31 -1.14 -32.58
C ASN A 1092 16.19 -2.20 -32.71
N PRO A 1093 16.43 -3.44 -32.23
CA PRO A 1093 15.57 -4.59 -32.52
C PRO A 1093 14.31 -4.62 -31.62
N PHE A 1094 13.47 -3.60 -31.78
CA PHE A 1094 12.31 -3.36 -30.91
C PHE A 1094 11.26 -4.47 -30.98
N ARG A 1095 11.06 -5.09 -32.15
CA ARG A 1095 10.09 -6.19 -32.27
C ARG A 1095 10.60 -7.42 -31.56
N THR A 1096 11.89 -7.68 -31.66
CA THR A 1096 12.52 -8.78 -30.91
C THR A 1096 12.45 -8.52 -29.40
N PHE A 1097 12.72 -7.30 -28.93
CA PHE A 1097 12.49 -6.94 -27.51
C PHE A 1097 11.07 -7.24 -27.05
N LEU A 1098 10.04 -6.81 -27.79
CA LEU A 1098 8.64 -7.12 -27.48
C LEU A 1098 8.38 -8.63 -27.41
N SER A 1099 8.86 -9.39 -28.38
CA SER A 1099 8.63 -10.84 -28.45
C SER A 1099 9.27 -11.60 -27.28
N LYS A 1100 10.35 -11.06 -26.72
CA LYS A 1100 11.11 -11.63 -25.59
C LYS A 1100 10.67 -11.07 -24.24
N GLY A 1101 9.69 -10.16 -24.21
CA GLY A 1101 9.24 -9.50 -22.98
C GLY A 1101 10.26 -8.54 -22.37
N VAL A 1102 11.23 -8.07 -23.16
CA VAL A 1102 12.22 -7.08 -22.72
C VAL A 1102 11.56 -5.71 -22.74
N LEU A 1103 11.49 -5.06 -21.58
CA LEU A 1103 11.09 -3.65 -21.47
C LEU A 1103 12.28 -2.76 -21.82
N TRP A 1104 12.03 -1.62 -22.46
CA TRP A 1104 13.05 -0.63 -22.81
C TRP A 1104 12.53 0.79 -22.63
N ALA A 1105 13.47 1.74 -22.61
CA ALA A 1105 13.20 3.16 -22.45
C ALA A 1105 13.84 3.95 -23.60
N ASN A 1106 13.06 4.69 -24.38
CA ASN A 1106 13.58 5.36 -25.58
C ASN A 1106 14.14 6.76 -25.25
N GLY A 1107 15.26 7.13 -25.85
CA GLY A 1107 15.87 8.47 -25.69
C GLY A 1107 16.32 9.11 -27.00
N SER A 1108 16.59 10.41 -27.00
CA SER A 1108 17.05 11.13 -28.20
C SER A 1108 18.57 11.24 -28.31
N ASP A 1109 19.26 11.11 -27.19
CA ASP A 1109 20.67 11.46 -27.02
C ASP A 1109 20.98 12.91 -27.44
N PHE A 1110 20.03 13.84 -27.26
CA PHE A 1110 20.25 15.26 -27.62
C PHE A 1110 21.53 15.78 -26.95
N PRO A 1111 22.43 16.48 -27.67
CA PRO A 1111 22.26 17.04 -29.02
C PRO A 1111 22.78 16.17 -30.19
N VAL A 1112 22.86 14.84 -30.05
CA VAL A 1112 23.19 13.93 -31.16
C VAL A 1112 22.07 13.88 -32.20
N THR A 1113 20.82 13.76 -31.74
CA THR A 1113 19.61 13.91 -32.58
C THR A 1113 18.71 15.01 -32.01
N PRO A 1114 17.73 15.52 -32.79
CA PRO A 1114 16.75 16.47 -32.28
C PRO A 1114 15.96 15.89 -31.09
N PHE A 1115 15.78 16.68 -30.02
CA PHE A 1115 15.25 16.18 -28.74
C PHE A 1115 13.78 15.75 -28.77
N ALA A 1116 12.98 16.22 -29.72
CA ALA A 1116 11.53 15.98 -29.70
C ALA A 1116 11.22 14.46 -29.77
N ALA A 1117 10.67 13.91 -28.69
CA ALA A 1117 10.43 12.47 -28.55
C ALA A 1117 9.48 11.89 -29.62
N ARG A 1118 8.63 12.72 -30.24
CA ARG A 1118 7.80 12.31 -31.40
C ARG A 1118 8.64 11.73 -32.55
N TYR A 1119 9.89 12.17 -32.70
CA TYR A 1119 10.80 11.62 -33.71
C TYR A 1119 11.26 10.21 -33.36
N GLY A 1120 11.50 9.93 -32.08
CA GLY A 1120 11.79 8.57 -31.60
C GLY A 1120 10.60 7.63 -31.78
N ILE A 1121 9.38 8.10 -31.45
CA ILE A 1121 8.14 7.34 -31.65
C ILE A 1121 7.96 7.01 -33.14
N TRP A 1122 8.05 8.01 -34.01
CA TRP A 1122 7.94 7.83 -35.46
C TRP A 1122 9.04 6.89 -35.99
N SER A 1123 10.29 7.08 -35.60
CA SER A 1123 11.43 6.30 -36.11
C SER A 1123 11.34 4.82 -35.74
N ALA A 1124 10.79 4.49 -34.57
CA ALA A 1124 10.55 3.11 -34.15
C ALA A 1124 9.49 2.39 -35.01
N VAL A 1125 8.56 3.14 -35.60
CA VAL A 1125 7.52 2.63 -36.50
C VAL A 1125 7.98 2.62 -37.95
N ALA A 1126 8.57 3.72 -38.42
CA ALA A 1126 8.92 3.92 -39.83
C ALA A 1126 10.23 3.24 -40.23
N ARG A 1127 11.25 3.32 -39.36
CA ARG A 1127 12.63 2.84 -39.60
C ARG A 1127 13.28 3.40 -40.87
N GLU A 1128 12.99 4.65 -41.21
CA GLU A 1128 13.46 5.30 -42.44
C GLU A 1128 14.60 6.30 -42.18
N PRO A 1129 15.71 6.28 -42.95
CA PRO A 1129 16.76 7.30 -42.88
C PRO A 1129 16.25 8.67 -43.36
N LEU A 1130 16.92 9.75 -42.94
CA LEU A 1130 16.54 11.10 -43.33
C LEU A 1130 16.68 11.37 -44.84
N LEU A 1131 17.77 10.93 -45.47
CA LEU A 1131 18.04 11.20 -46.89
C LEU A 1131 17.77 10.00 -47.81
N GLY A 1132 17.87 8.76 -47.29
CA GLY A 1132 17.66 7.56 -48.10
C GLY A 1132 18.78 7.32 -49.12
N ALA A 1133 20.02 7.63 -48.75
CA ALA A 1133 21.14 7.72 -49.69
C ALA A 1133 21.58 6.39 -50.33
N TYR A 1134 21.31 5.25 -49.69
CA TYR A 1134 21.80 3.93 -50.12
C TYR A 1134 20.71 2.98 -50.60
N ALA A 1135 19.63 2.86 -49.83
CA ALA A 1135 18.46 2.07 -50.18
C ALA A 1135 17.21 2.76 -49.63
N LYS A 1136 16.04 2.43 -50.18
CA LYS A 1136 14.75 2.96 -49.70
C LYS A 1136 14.45 2.50 -48.27
N ASP A 1137 14.86 1.28 -47.91
CA ASP A 1137 14.64 0.69 -46.57
C ASP A 1137 15.89 -0.06 -46.10
N PRO A 1138 16.98 0.65 -45.75
CA PRO A 1138 18.26 0.02 -45.40
C PRO A 1138 18.23 -0.68 -44.03
N PHE A 1139 17.23 -0.38 -43.20
CA PHE A 1139 17.03 -0.97 -41.87
C PHE A 1139 15.97 -2.06 -41.85
N GLY A 1140 15.25 -2.25 -42.95
CA GLY A 1140 14.10 -3.15 -43.03
C GLY A 1140 12.95 -2.76 -42.11
N ARG A 1141 11.83 -3.44 -42.28
CA ARG A 1141 10.65 -3.35 -41.40
C ARG A 1141 10.48 -4.51 -40.42
N GLY A 1142 11.41 -5.46 -40.43
CA GLY A 1142 11.38 -6.64 -39.56
C GLY A 1142 11.33 -6.28 -38.07
N GLU A 1143 12.04 -5.23 -37.68
CA GLU A 1143 12.15 -4.73 -36.30
C GLU A 1143 11.27 -3.50 -36.00
N ALA A 1144 10.32 -3.17 -36.88
CA ALA A 1144 9.36 -2.11 -36.64
C ALA A 1144 8.31 -2.55 -35.59
N ILE A 1145 7.88 -1.60 -34.78
CA ILE A 1145 6.81 -1.79 -33.78
C ILE A 1145 5.63 -0.88 -34.09
N ASP A 1146 4.49 -1.16 -33.44
CA ASP A 1146 3.35 -0.26 -33.53
C ASP A 1146 3.54 1.01 -32.68
N VAL A 1147 2.66 1.98 -32.93
CA VAL A 1147 2.73 3.28 -32.26
C VAL A 1147 2.40 3.21 -30.76
N ARG A 1148 1.63 2.21 -30.31
CA ARG A 1148 1.28 2.03 -28.89
C ARG A 1148 2.51 1.60 -28.11
N ALA A 1149 3.23 0.60 -28.61
CA ALA A 1149 4.51 0.16 -28.05
C ALA A 1149 5.55 1.29 -28.07
N ALA A 1150 5.63 2.04 -29.18
CA ALA A 1150 6.55 3.17 -29.30
C ALA A 1150 6.23 4.30 -28.31
N LEU A 1151 4.95 4.65 -28.14
CA LEU A 1151 4.51 5.62 -27.14
C LEU A 1151 4.78 5.14 -25.71
N ARG A 1152 4.51 3.85 -25.42
CA ARG A 1152 4.77 3.26 -24.10
C ARG A 1152 6.25 3.30 -23.75
N ALA A 1153 7.15 3.06 -24.69
CA ALA A 1153 8.60 3.18 -24.48
C ALA A 1153 9.07 4.63 -24.20
N ALA A 1154 8.36 5.63 -24.75
CA ALA A 1154 8.62 7.06 -24.52
C ALA A 1154 7.84 7.64 -23.32
N THR A 1155 7.09 6.80 -22.59
CA THR A 1155 6.28 7.19 -21.43
C THR A 1155 6.51 6.21 -20.29
N MET A 1156 5.70 5.16 -20.12
CA MET A 1156 5.81 4.19 -19.02
C MET A 1156 7.17 3.47 -18.96
N GLY A 1157 7.74 3.05 -20.08
CA GLY A 1157 9.05 2.38 -20.13
C GLY A 1157 10.16 3.29 -19.63
N ALA A 1158 10.16 4.55 -20.09
CA ALA A 1158 11.08 5.56 -19.59
C ALA A 1158 10.80 5.93 -18.12
N ALA A 1159 9.54 6.09 -17.71
CA ALA A 1159 9.19 6.36 -16.31
C ALA A 1159 9.71 5.25 -15.37
N HIS A 1160 9.65 3.98 -15.79
CA HIS A 1160 10.22 2.84 -15.06
C HIS A 1160 11.73 3.00 -14.90
N GLN A 1161 12.44 3.37 -15.95
CA GLN A 1161 13.89 3.55 -15.89
C GLN A 1161 14.34 4.79 -15.08
N LEU A 1162 13.41 5.72 -14.84
CA LEU A 1162 13.58 6.88 -13.97
C LEU A 1162 13.12 6.62 -12.52
N PHE A 1163 12.62 5.43 -12.18
CA PHE A 1163 12.00 5.11 -10.88
C PHE A 1163 10.74 5.94 -10.54
N LEU A 1164 10.00 6.36 -11.56
CA LEU A 1164 8.82 7.23 -11.44
C LEU A 1164 7.55 6.62 -12.04
N GLU A 1165 7.53 5.33 -12.42
CA GLU A 1165 6.39 4.67 -13.07
C GLU A 1165 5.09 4.69 -12.24
N LYS A 1166 5.20 4.76 -10.91
CA LYS A 1166 4.05 4.90 -10.01
C LYS A 1166 3.52 6.33 -9.92
N LYS A 1167 4.20 7.30 -10.53
CA LYS A 1167 3.99 8.74 -10.35
C LYS A 1167 3.80 9.51 -11.66
N VAL A 1168 4.38 9.06 -12.77
CA VAL A 1168 4.25 9.62 -14.13
C VAL A 1168 4.21 8.48 -15.15
N GLY A 1169 4.14 8.81 -16.45
CA GLY A 1169 4.23 7.85 -17.54
C GLY A 1169 2.88 7.30 -18.02
N SER A 1170 1.81 7.48 -17.24
CA SER A 1170 0.42 7.19 -17.62
C SER A 1170 -0.53 8.23 -17.01
N ILE A 1171 -1.75 8.30 -17.54
CA ILE A 1171 -2.84 9.14 -17.03
C ILE A 1171 -3.73 8.29 -16.13
N GLU A 1172 -3.35 8.15 -14.87
CA GLU A 1172 -4.07 7.37 -13.85
C GLU A 1172 -4.32 8.24 -12.62
N VAL A 1173 -5.42 7.98 -11.90
CA VAL A 1173 -5.75 8.66 -10.64
C VAL A 1173 -4.60 8.50 -9.65
N GLY A 1174 -4.22 9.59 -8.98
CA GLY A 1174 -3.11 9.64 -8.02
C GLY A 1174 -1.73 9.96 -8.62
N LYS A 1175 -1.55 9.87 -9.95
CA LYS A 1175 -0.28 10.27 -10.60
C LYS A 1175 -0.17 11.78 -10.77
N TYR A 1176 1.06 12.28 -10.96
CA TYR A 1176 1.28 13.69 -11.29
C TYR A 1176 0.61 14.03 -12.62
N ALA A 1177 0.02 15.21 -12.68
CA ALA A 1177 -0.55 15.76 -13.91
C ALA A 1177 0.57 16.33 -14.81
N ASP A 1178 1.32 15.42 -15.40
CA ASP A 1178 2.34 15.67 -16.42
C ASP A 1178 1.77 15.16 -17.75
N LEU A 1179 1.21 16.06 -18.57
CA LEU A 1179 0.39 15.73 -19.74
C LEU A 1179 0.81 16.54 -20.97
N ALA A 1180 0.64 15.96 -22.15
CA ALA A 1180 0.84 16.63 -23.42
C ALA A 1180 -0.42 16.56 -24.29
N VAL A 1181 -0.86 17.71 -24.79
CA VAL A 1181 -1.99 17.84 -25.72
C VAL A 1181 -1.45 17.95 -27.14
N TRP A 1182 -1.99 17.17 -28.06
CA TRP A 1182 -1.53 17.05 -29.44
C TRP A 1182 -2.60 17.47 -30.44
N ASP A 1183 -2.18 18.04 -31.56
CA ASP A 1183 -3.05 18.39 -32.69
C ASP A 1183 -3.70 17.17 -33.38
N ARG A 1184 -3.16 15.98 -33.16
CA ARG A 1184 -3.62 14.72 -33.74
C ARG A 1184 -3.59 13.59 -32.71
N ASN A 1185 -4.43 12.58 -32.92
CA ASN A 1185 -4.42 11.36 -32.12
C ASN A 1185 -3.30 10.40 -32.58
N VAL A 1186 -2.30 10.21 -31.71
CA VAL A 1186 -1.12 9.38 -31.97
C VAL A 1186 -1.46 7.90 -32.26
N TYR A 1187 -2.59 7.36 -31.77
CA TYR A 1187 -2.97 5.96 -32.01
C TYR A 1187 -3.57 5.68 -33.38
N VAL A 1188 -4.02 6.70 -34.11
CA VAL A 1188 -4.73 6.52 -35.40
C VAL A 1188 -4.15 7.36 -36.53
N VAL A 1189 -3.25 8.29 -36.22
CA VAL A 1189 -2.60 9.11 -37.24
C VAL A 1189 -1.72 8.24 -38.15
N PRO A 1190 -1.72 8.46 -39.47
CA PRO A 1190 -0.82 7.78 -40.39
C PRO A 1190 0.66 7.96 -40.00
N THR A 1191 1.47 6.91 -40.23
CA THR A 1191 2.89 6.90 -39.82
C THR A 1191 3.67 8.10 -40.34
N ASP A 1192 3.48 8.49 -41.60
CA ASP A 1192 4.15 9.66 -42.21
C ASP A 1192 3.82 11.00 -41.53
N GLN A 1193 2.66 11.07 -40.86
CA GLN A 1193 2.19 12.26 -40.15
C GLN A 1193 2.58 12.29 -38.66
N LEU A 1194 3.01 11.17 -38.05
CA LEU A 1194 3.49 11.12 -36.67
C LEU A 1194 4.64 12.12 -36.44
N ARG A 1195 5.57 12.18 -37.39
CA ARG A 1195 6.73 13.09 -37.35
C ARG A 1195 6.34 14.57 -37.31
N ALA A 1196 5.18 14.90 -37.90
CA ALA A 1196 4.70 16.28 -38.07
C ALA A 1196 3.66 16.69 -37.02
N MET A 1197 3.41 15.87 -36.00
CA MET A 1197 2.50 16.23 -34.90
C MET A 1197 3.04 17.42 -34.12
N GLN A 1198 2.14 18.30 -33.68
CA GLN A 1198 2.47 19.50 -32.92
C GLN A 1198 1.83 19.46 -31.54
N CYS A 1199 2.66 19.64 -30.51
CA CYS A 1199 2.15 19.84 -29.16
C CYS A 1199 1.43 21.19 -29.08
N GLN A 1200 0.19 21.16 -28.64
CA GLN A 1200 -0.67 22.32 -28.48
C GLN A 1200 -0.55 22.92 -27.07
N MET A 1201 -0.33 22.06 -26.08
CA MET A 1201 -0.22 22.45 -24.68
C MET A 1201 0.54 21.38 -23.90
N THR A 1202 1.37 21.82 -22.96
CA THR A 1202 2.03 20.93 -21.98
C THR A 1202 1.64 21.34 -20.59
N ILE A 1203 1.21 20.36 -19.80
CA ILE A 1203 0.90 20.49 -18.38
C ILE A 1203 2.00 19.76 -17.63
N PHE A 1204 2.63 20.45 -16.68
CA PHE A 1204 3.67 19.92 -15.84
C PHE A 1204 3.31 20.15 -14.39
N ASN A 1205 3.26 19.08 -13.60
CA ASN A 1205 2.94 19.12 -12.17
C ASN A 1205 1.63 19.92 -11.92
N GLY A 1206 0.61 19.68 -12.75
CA GLY A 1206 -0.72 20.30 -12.70
C GLY A 1206 -0.82 21.71 -13.28
N LYS A 1207 0.27 22.30 -13.79
CA LYS A 1207 0.29 23.67 -14.34
C LYS A 1207 0.56 23.66 -15.83
N VAL A 1208 -0.18 24.48 -16.57
CA VAL A 1208 0.13 24.73 -18.00
C VAL A 1208 1.47 25.48 -18.09
N VAL A 1209 2.48 24.83 -18.63
CA VAL A 1209 3.85 25.39 -18.80
C VAL A 1209 4.19 25.75 -20.24
N TYR A 1210 3.37 25.30 -21.19
CA TYR A 1210 3.47 25.68 -22.59
C TYR A 1210 2.09 25.71 -23.25
N ARG A 1211 1.91 26.65 -24.19
CA ARG A 1211 0.79 26.73 -25.12
C ARG A 1211 1.31 27.20 -26.47
N ALA A 1212 0.91 26.53 -27.55
CA ALA A 1212 1.28 26.94 -28.90
C ALA A 1212 0.68 28.32 -29.24
N PRO A 1213 1.42 29.23 -29.91
CA PRO A 1213 0.96 30.59 -30.23
C PRO A 1213 -0.34 30.70 -31.03
N ARG A 1214 -0.74 29.65 -31.75
CA ARG A 1214 -1.98 29.55 -32.53
C ARG A 1214 -2.87 28.38 -32.10
N SER A 1215 -2.74 27.94 -30.84
CA SER A 1215 -3.53 26.81 -30.36
C SER A 1215 -5.02 27.12 -30.37
N ALA A 1216 -5.82 26.18 -30.88
CA ALA A 1216 -7.28 26.22 -30.77
C ALA A 1216 -7.78 25.93 -29.34
N VAL A 1217 -6.89 25.55 -28.41
CA VAL A 1217 -7.23 25.19 -27.03
C VAL A 1217 -7.34 26.46 -26.18
N HIS A 1218 -8.55 26.86 -25.85
CA HIS A 1218 -8.82 28.00 -24.96
C HIS A 1218 -8.95 27.53 -23.50
N VAL A 1219 -8.34 28.28 -22.57
CA VAL A 1219 -8.71 28.15 -21.15
C VAL A 1219 -9.84 29.14 -20.91
N THR A 1220 -10.97 28.64 -20.46
CA THR A 1220 -12.06 29.45 -19.92
C THR A 1220 -12.04 29.32 -18.41
N ASP A 1221 -12.01 30.46 -17.72
CA ASP A 1221 -12.10 30.52 -16.27
C ASP A 1221 -13.53 30.24 -15.77
#